data_AF-A0A482X2P0-F1
#
_entry.id   AF-A0A482X2P0-F1
#
_cell.length_a   1.000
_cell.length_b   1.000
_cell.length_c   1.000
_cell.angle_alpha   90.00
_cell.angle_beta   90.00
_cell.angle_gamma   90.00
#
_symmetry.space_group_name_H-M   'P 1'
#
loop_
_entity.id
_entity.type
_entity.pdbx_description
1 polymer ?
#
loop_
_entity_poly.entity_id
_entity_poly.type
_entity_poly.pdbx_seq_one_letter_code
_entity_poly.pdbx_strand_id
1 'polypeptide(L)'
;MLTWSFNIFLKTRSNSAALQRFIHIVSYSFQQTTGFLKMVETGEGKAKLISGTAVAKEIREGLAREVAELKNEFPAFKPAMAIVQVGDRSDSNVYINTKIKAAAEIGIEVTRVKLPSTITQRELLTKLRKLNDDVNIHGIIVQMPLDTVNKIDSHLVTDSVSPEKDIDGLNTLNEGRVAIGDFSGFMPCTPNGVMELIKRSGVQIAGSDAVVLGRSKIVGTPVAELLKWHNATVTVCHSRTKDIEKHTSRADILVVGIGQPEFVKGSWIRPGAVVIDCGINSIPDATKKSGYRLVGDVALAEAAQVAGAVTPVPGGVGPMTVAMLMQNTVIAAKRAASLHFNAASSWQQFAPLTIQPATPVPSDIEISRSQEPKPISELATEVGILASEVIPYGSTKAKVSLNVLDRLSTQSGGKYIVVAGITPTPLGEGKSTTTIGLVQALTAHKNKNSFACVRQPSQGPTFGIKGGAAGGGYSQIIPMEELNLHLTGDLHAVTAANNLLAAQLDTRVFHEATTPSDETLYTRLVPRDKSGSRAFTAVQLRRLARLGIAKTDPDALTPEEYGRFARLNIDPDTISWSRVMDVNDRFLRKITIGKSPTEKNQTRDTSFSITVASEIMAILALATDLADMKERLSKMVVAMDKNGNPVTADDLAMTGAMTVLLKDAIQPTLMQTMEGTPVFVHTGPFANIAHGCSSIIADALALKLVGAQGYVATEAGFGSDIGMEKFLNIKCRASGLVPDAVVLVATIRALKMHGGGPPVLPGQPLNNAYTQENVELVKAGVANLLKHISNGRKFGVPIVVAINRFQTDTDAEIELVRSMCVGEGGGAEAAVVCDHWSQGGEGALLLADAVIAACERPKSFRFLYNLDLSIEDKIKTISAEMYGASTVELAPSVQQRIAEYEKKGFGKLPVCMSKTALSLSGDPALKGVPTNFSINVSDIYLSAGAGFIVAMVGEITKMPGLPTRPAIYNIDYNTEKNEIEGLF
;
A
#
# COMPACT_ATOMS: atom_id res chain seq x y z
N MET A 1 8.55 -49.15 -41.37
CA MET A 1 9.51 -48.81 -40.30
C MET A 1 8.81 -47.91 -39.29
N LEU A 2 7.81 -48.43 -38.57
CA LEU A 2 7.01 -47.72 -37.57
C LEU A 2 6.14 -48.72 -36.77
N THR A 3 6.79 -49.73 -36.20
CA THR A 3 6.16 -50.74 -35.33
C THR A 3 7.15 -51.16 -34.22
N TRP A 4 7.67 -50.19 -33.47
CA TRP A 4 8.51 -50.49 -32.30
C TRP A 4 8.49 -49.45 -31.16
N SER A 5 7.40 -48.70 -30.97
CA SER A 5 7.31 -47.75 -29.82
C SER A 5 5.89 -47.55 -29.27
N PHE A 6 5.11 -48.62 -29.11
CA PHE A 6 3.77 -48.55 -28.50
C PHE A 6 3.66 -49.23 -27.12
N ASN A 7 4.77 -49.70 -26.55
CA ASN A 7 4.76 -50.49 -25.30
C ASN A 7 5.32 -49.78 -24.05
N ILE A 8 5.48 -48.45 -24.07
CA ILE A 8 5.88 -47.67 -22.88
C ILE A 8 4.92 -46.48 -22.69
N PHE A 9 3.62 -46.75 -22.56
CA PHE A 9 2.66 -45.73 -22.10
C PHE A 9 1.50 -46.28 -21.25
N LEU A 10 1.53 -47.57 -20.90
CA LEU A 10 0.51 -48.19 -20.05
C LEU A 10 1.07 -48.51 -18.66
N LYS A 11 1.35 -47.47 -17.87
CA LYS A 11 1.48 -47.56 -16.41
C LYS A 11 1.44 -46.16 -15.79
N THR A 12 0.25 -45.60 -15.61
CA THR A 12 -0.19 -44.77 -14.46
C THR A 12 -1.63 -44.29 -14.66
N ARG A 13 -2.32 -44.08 -13.55
CA ARG A 13 -3.78 -44.15 -13.39
C ARG A 13 -4.57 -42.94 -13.89
N SER A 14 -5.81 -43.25 -14.26
CA SER A 14 -7.07 -42.49 -14.11
C SER A 14 -7.11 -41.05 -14.59
N ASN A 15 -7.67 -40.86 -15.79
CA ASN A 15 -8.40 -39.64 -16.11
C ASN A 15 -9.62 -40.00 -17.00
N SER A 16 -10.78 -40.21 -16.38
CA SER A 16 -12.02 -40.62 -17.08
C SER A 16 -12.59 -39.52 -17.99
N ALA A 17 -12.09 -38.28 -17.89
CA ALA A 17 -12.50 -37.16 -18.73
C ALA A 17 -11.92 -37.22 -20.16
N ALA A 18 -10.73 -37.83 -20.35
CA ALA A 18 -10.10 -37.91 -21.67
C ALA A 18 -10.76 -38.95 -22.58
N LEU A 19 -11.19 -40.09 -22.00
CA LEU A 19 -11.86 -41.17 -22.73
C LEU A 19 -13.29 -40.77 -23.15
N GLN A 20 -14.01 -40.00 -22.32
CA GLN A 20 -15.32 -39.44 -22.68
C GLN A 20 -15.21 -38.37 -23.78
N ARG A 21 -14.15 -37.53 -23.78
CA ARG A 21 -13.91 -36.58 -24.87
C ARG A 21 -13.56 -37.28 -26.19
N PHE A 22 -12.81 -38.38 -26.15
CA PHE A 22 -12.44 -39.13 -27.36
C PHE A 22 -13.64 -39.88 -27.98
N ILE A 23 -14.51 -40.48 -27.16
CA ILE A 23 -15.74 -41.15 -27.64
C ILE A 23 -16.74 -40.12 -28.19
N HIS A 24 -16.79 -38.90 -27.63
CA HIS A 24 -17.64 -37.84 -28.15
C HIS A 24 -17.15 -37.30 -29.51
N ILE A 25 -15.83 -37.18 -29.71
CA ILE A 25 -15.21 -36.73 -30.97
C ILE A 25 -15.40 -37.77 -32.10
N VAL A 26 -15.28 -39.06 -31.80
CA VAL A 26 -15.46 -40.13 -32.80
C VAL A 26 -16.94 -40.31 -33.17
N SER A 27 -17.86 -40.09 -32.23
CA SER A 27 -19.31 -40.16 -32.51
C SER A 27 -19.84 -38.95 -33.29
N TYR A 28 -19.22 -37.77 -33.13
CA TYR A 28 -19.60 -36.55 -33.87
C TYR A 28 -19.13 -36.58 -35.34
N SER A 29 -17.96 -37.17 -35.60
CA SER A 29 -17.38 -37.26 -36.95
C SER A 29 -18.14 -38.26 -37.86
N PHE A 30 -18.75 -39.30 -37.29
CA PHE A 30 -19.53 -40.30 -38.03
C PHE A 30 -20.97 -39.85 -38.37
N GLN A 31 -21.53 -38.89 -37.63
CA GLN A 31 -22.82 -38.27 -37.94
C GLN A 31 -22.74 -37.15 -39.00
N GLN A 32 -21.60 -36.48 -39.14
CA GLN A 32 -21.43 -35.42 -40.15
C GLN A 32 -21.26 -35.96 -41.58
N THR A 33 -20.65 -37.13 -41.75
CA THR A 33 -20.43 -37.74 -43.08
C THR A 33 -21.71 -38.31 -43.70
N THR A 34 -22.72 -38.66 -42.89
CA THR A 34 -24.03 -39.13 -43.38
C THR A 34 -25.05 -38.00 -43.58
N GLY A 35 -24.83 -36.81 -43.01
CA GLY A 35 -25.67 -35.61 -43.24
C GLY A 35 -25.33 -34.85 -44.53
N PHE A 36 -24.06 -34.86 -44.95
CA PHE A 36 -23.60 -34.12 -46.12
C PHE A 36 -24.13 -34.68 -47.45
N LEU A 37 -24.40 -35.99 -47.50
CA LEU A 37 -24.97 -36.68 -48.68
C LEU A 37 -26.50 -36.56 -48.80
N LYS A 38 -27.20 -35.99 -47.81
CA LYS A 38 -28.67 -35.83 -47.85
C LYS A 38 -29.16 -34.41 -48.19
N MET A 39 -28.29 -33.41 -48.19
CA MET A 39 -28.68 -32.02 -48.53
C MET A 39 -28.55 -31.68 -50.03
N VAL A 40 -27.93 -32.53 -50.84
CA VAL A 40 -27.73 -32.25 -52.27
C VAL A 40 -28.96 -32.60 -53.12
N GLU A 41 -29.99 -33.23 -52.56
CA GLU A 41 -31.13 -33.76 -53.34
C GLU A 41 -32.52 -33.14 -53.04
N THR A 42 -32.66 -32.08 -52.24
CA THR A 42 -33.97 -31.41 -52.11
C THR A 42 -33.81 -29.88 -52.06
N GLY A 43 -34.19 -29.23 -53.15
CA GLY A 43 -34.15 -27.77 -53.35
C GLY A 43 -35.24 -26.99 -52.59
N GLU A 44 -35.37 -27.21 -51.28
CA GLU A 44 -36.19 -26.37 -50.40
C GLU A 44 -35.52 -26.26 -49.01
N GLY A 45 -34.66 -25.26 -48.82
CA GLY A 45 -33.99 -25.01 -47.54
C GLY A 45 -34.05 -23.54 -47.14
N LYS A 46 -35.02 -23.14 -46.31
CA LYS A 46 -35.03 -21.81 -45.68
C LYS A 46 -33.80 -21.65 -44.78
N ALA A 47 -33.18 -20.47 -44.79
CA ALA A 47 -32.02 -20.15 -43.98
C ALA A 47 -32.23 -20.47 -42.49
N LYS A 48 -31.20 -21.00 -41.82
CA LYS A 48 -31.20 -21.15 -40.35
C LYS A 48 -31.23 -19.76 -39.70
N LEU A 49 -32.31 -19.45 -39.00
CA LEU A 49 -32.41 -18.18 -38.27
C LEU A 49 -31.53 -18.22 -37.00
N ILE A 50 -30.52 -17.36 -36.92
CA ILE A 50 -29.65 -17.25 -35.75
C ILE A 50 -30.28 -16.26 -34.77
N SER A 51 -31.05 -16.77 -33.81
CA SER A 51 -31.69 -15.95 -32.77
C SER A 51 -30.66 -15.47 -31.74
N GLY A 52 -30.21 -14.23 -31.88
CA GLY A 52 -29.32 -13.60 -30.89
C GLY A 52 -30.00 -13.40 -29.54
N THR A 53 -31.32 -13.25 -29.48
CA THR A 53 -32.08 -13.28 -28.22
C THR A 53 -31.91 -14.61 -27.47
N ALA A 54 -31.94 -15.75 -28.17
CA ALA A 54 -31.78 -17.06 -27.54
C ALA A 54 -30.35 -17.27 -27.05
N VAL A 55 -29.35 -16.92 -27.88
CA VAL A 55 -27.93 -17.02 -27.52
C VAL A 55 -27.60 -16.08 -26.36
N ALA A 56 -28.09 -14.84 -26.38
CA ALA A 56 -27.90 -13.87 -25.30
C ALA A 56 -28.52 -14.35 -23.97
N LYS A 57 -29.63 -15.10 -24.02
CA LYS A 57 -30.22 -15.70 -22.82
C LYS A 57 -29.31 -16.78 -22.25
N GLU A 58 -28.85 -17.72 -23.06
CA GLU A 58 -27.93 -18.80 -22.66
C GLU A 58 -26.65 -18.24 -22.02
N ILE A 59 -26.04 -17.22 -22.65
CA ILE A 59 -24.83 -16.58 -22.12
C ILE A 59 -25.10 -15.96 -20.75
N ARG A 60 -26.21 -15.22 -20.59
CA ARG A 60 -26.56 -14.61 -19.31
C ARG A 60 -26.84 -15.65 -18.22
N GLU A 61 -27.43 -16.80 -18.55
CA GLU A 61 -27.59 -17.91 -17.60
C GLU A 61 -26.23 -18.50 -17.17
N GLY A 62 -25.26 -18.57 -18.07
CA GLY A 62 -23.87 -18.88 -17.75
C GLY A 62 -23.25 -17.85 -16.79
N LEU A 63 -23.34 -16.57 -17.14
CA LEU A 63 -22.79 -15.47 -16.35
C LEU A 63 -23.43 -15.37 -14.95
N ALA A 64 -24.73 -15.63 -14.82
CA ALA A 64 -25.41 -15.66 -13.53
C ALA A 64 -24.81 -16.71 -12.57
N ARG A 65 -24.44 -17.88 -13.10
CA ARG A 65 -23.73 -18.90 -12.32
C ARG A 65 -22.34 -18.44 -11.91
N GLU A 66 -21.59 -17.85 -12.83
CA GLU A 66 -20.24 -17.32 -12.53
C GLU A 66 -20.27 -16.21 -11.46
N VAL A 67 -21.26 -15.32 -11.49
CA VAL A 67 -21.44 -14.29 -10.46
C VAL A 67 -21.85 -14.90 -9.12
N ALA A 68 -22.70 -15.93 -9.12
CA ALA A 68 -23.05 -16.66 -7.90
C ALA A 68 -21.84 -17.37 -7.28
N GLU A 69 -21.00 -18.01 -8.10
CA GLU A 69 -19.73 -18.60 -7.67
C GLU A 69 -18.80 -17.54 -7.05
N LEU A 70 -18.64 -16.39 -7.73
CA LEU A 70 -17.81 -15.29 -7.24
C LEU A 70 -18.29 -14.74 -5.89
N LYS A 71 -19.61 -14.64 -5.69
CA LYS A 71 -20.20 -14.22 -4.39
C LYS A 71 -20.06 -15.28 -3.31
N ASN A 72 -20.08 -16.56 -3.67
CA ASN A 72 -19.85 -17.65 -2.72
C ASN A 72 -18.39 -17.68 -2.28
N GLU A 73 -17.45 -17.44 -3.21
CA GLU A 73 -16.02 -17.34 -2.92
C GLU A 73 -15.69 -16.08 -2.11
N PHE A 74 -16.30 -14.94 -2.45
CA PHE A 74 -16.09 -13.65 -1.78
C PHE A 74 -17.43 -13.02 -1.34
N PRO A 75 -18.00 -13.40 -0.18
CA PRO A 75 -19.32 -12.92 0.26
C PRO A 75 -19.45 -11.41 0.46
N ALA A 76 -18.34 -10.72 0.75
CA ALA A 76 -18.29 -9.27 0.90
C ALA A 76 -18.20 -8.53 -0.46
N PHE A 77 -17.84 -9.23 -1.54
CA PHE A 77 -17.66 -8.64 -2.86
C PHE A 77 -18.98 -8.51 -3.60
N LYS A 78 -19.25 -7.31 -4.11
CA LYS A 78 -20.50 -6.99 -4.83
C LYS A 78 -20.18 -6.53 -6.24
N PRO A 79 -20.27 -7.41 -7.25
CA PRO A 79 -20.09 -7.02 -8.65
C PRO A 79 -21.02 -5.86 -9.02
N ALA A 80 -20.44 -4.69 -9.30
CA ALA A 80 -21.18 -3.50 -9.71
C ALA A 80 -20.65 -2.86 -11.00
N MET A 81 -21.55 -2.16 -11.70
CA MET A 81 -21.23 -1.32 -12.87
C MET A 81 -21.93 0.04 -12.80
N ALA A 82 -21.37 1.04 -13.49
CA ALA A 82 -21.96 2.35 -13.65
C ALA A 82 -22.41 2.60 -15.10
N ILE A 83 -23.62 3.12 -15.25
CA ILE A 83 -24.15 3.61 -16.53
C ILE A 83 -24.20 5.14 -16.47
N VAL A 84 -23.37 5.81 -17.25
CA VAL A 84 -23.33 7.27 -17.34
C VAL A 84 -24.25 7.72 -18.46
N GLN A 85 -25.29 8.46 -18.10
CA GLN A 85 -26.28 9.00 -19.03
C GLN A 85 -26.22 10.52 -19.00
N VAL A 86 -26.10 11.14 -20.17
CA VAL A 86 -26.25 12.60 -20.34
C VAL A 86 -27.57 12.86 -21.05
N GLY A 87 -28.41 13.72 -20.46
CA GLY A 87 -29.74 14.08 -20.98
C GLY A 87 -30.80 12.99 -20.74
N ASP A 88 -31.90 13.03 -21.51
CA ASP A 88 -33.09 12.19 -21.22
C ASP A 88 -33.83 11.67 -22.47
N ARG A 89 -33.11 11.47 -23.57
CA ARG A 89 -33.67 10.88 -24.79
C ARG A 89 -34.41 9.56 -24.53
N SER A 90 -35.61 9.44 -25.09
CA SER A 90 -36.52 8.30 -24.91
C SER A 90 -35.98 6.99 -25.48
N ASP A 91 -35.30 7.02 -26.63
CA ASP A 91 -34.66 5.85 -27.24
C ASP A 91 -33.52 5.30 -26.37
N SER A 92 -32.66 6.18 -25.86
CA SER A 92 -31.57 5.87 -24.93
C SER A 92 -32.07 5.19 -23.65
N ASN A 93 -33.18 5.69 -23.08
CA ASN A 93 -33.78 5.13 -21.86
C ASN A 93 -34.22 3.66 -22.01
N VAL A 94 -34.69 3.24 -23.19
CA VAL A 94 -35.08 1.84 -23.45
C VAL A 94 -33.86 0.90 -23.38
N TYR A 95 -32.74 1.32 -23.98
CA TYR A 95 -31.50 0.55 -23.94
C TYR A 95 -30.90 0.49 -22.54
N ILE A 96 -30.89 1.62 -21.80
CA ILE A 96 -30.42 1.67 -20.41
C ILE A 96 -31.23 0.70 -19.54
N ASN A 97 -32.57 0.73 -19.65
CA ASN A 97 -33.42 -0.16 -18.87
C ASN A 97 -33.18 -1.64 -19.19
N THR A 98 -32.89 -1.96 -20.45
CA THR A 98 -32.54 -3.32 -20.88
C THR A 98 -31.23 -3.78 -20.23
N LYS A 99 -30.21 -2.90 -20.17
CA LYS A 99 -28.92 -3.18 -19.51
C LYS A 99 -29.11 -3.37 -18.00
N ILE A 100 -29.88 -2.51 -17.34
CA ILE A 100 -30.18 -2.62 -15.90
C ILE A 100 -30.87 -3.96 -15.61
N LYS A 101 -31.87 -4.34 -16.42
CA LYS A 101 -32.56 -5.62 -16.26
C LYS A 101 -31.61 -6.80 -16.44
N ALA A 102 -30.76 -6.77 -17.47
CA ALA A 102 -29.80 -7.83 -17.72
C ALA A 102 -28.77 -7.98 -16.58
N ALA A 103 -28.27 -6.86 -16.03
CA ALA A 103 -27.37 -6.86 -14.88
C ALA A 103 -28.05 -7.45 -13.63
N ALA A 104 -29.29 -7.05 -13.35
CA ALA A 104 -30.06 -7.60 -12.24
C ALA A 104 -30.30 -9.11 -12.37
N GLU A 105 -30.62 -9.60 -13.58
CA GLU A 105 -30.81 -11.03 -13.86
C GLU A 105 -29.57 -11.88 -13.58
N ILE A 106 -28.37 -11.33 -13.73
CA ILE A 106 -27.11 -12.03 -13.44
C ILE A 106 -26.50 -11.66 -12.08
N GLY A 107 -27.18 -10.84 -11.27
CA GLY A 107 -26.75 -10.47 -9.93
C GLY A 107 -25.68 -9.37 -9.87
N ILE A 108 -25.58 -8.50 -10.87
CA ILE A 108 -24.71 -7.31 -10.88
C ILE A 108 -25.50 -6.07 -10.44
N GLU A 109 -24.95 -5.28 -9.52
CA GLU A 109 -25.50 -4.00 -9.08
C GLU A 109 -25.23 -2.90 -10.11
N VAL A 110 -26.20 -2.00 -10.33
CA VAL A 110 -26.07 -0.92 -11.32
C VAL A 110 -26.27 0.44 -10.68
N THR A 111 -25.25 1.29 -10.83
CA THR A 111 -25.32 2.71 -10.49
C THR A 111 -25.63 3.52 -11.74
N ARG A 112 -26.87 4.03 -11.85
CA ARG A 112 -27.25 4.94 -12.95
C ARG A 112 -26.86 6.38 -12.60
N VAL A 113 -25.86 6.92 -13.30
CA VAL A 113 -25.41 8.30 -13.15
C VAL A 113 -26.11 9.15 -14.21
N LYS A 114 -27.29 9.68 -13.87
CA LYS A 114 -28.05 10.59 -14.74
C LYS A 114 -27.54 12.02 -14.60
N LEU A 115 -27.05 12.59 -15.69
CA LEU A 115 -26.44 13.92 -15.78
C LEU A 115 -27.30 14.84 -16.67
N PRO A 116 -27.38 16.14 -16.36
CA PRO A 116 -28.23 17.06 -17.13
C PRO A 116 -27.66 17.28 -18.54
N SER A 117 -28.52 17.63 -19.49
CA SER A 117 -28.11 18.00 -20.85
C SER A 117 -27.25 19.26 -20.91
N THR A 118 -27.19 20.04 -19.82
CA THR A 118 -26.36 21.25 -19.68
C THR A 118 -24.95 20.98 -19.15
N ILE A 119 -24.58 19.71 -18.88
CA ILE A 119 -23.27 19.37 -18.33
C ILE A 119 -22.13 19.81 -19.27
N THR A 120 -21.05 20.32 -18.70
CA THR A 120 -19.83 20.66 -19.45
C THR A 120 -18.91 19.43 -19.61
N GLN A 121 -18.04 19.45 -20.61
CA GLN A 121 -17.04 18.38 -20.80
C GLN A 121 -16.19 18.15 -19.54
N ARG A 122 -15.73 19.22 -18.88
CA ARG A 122 -14.91 19.13 -17.66
C ARG A 122 -15.66 18.45 -16.51
N GLU A 123 -16.93 18.76 -16.32
CA GLU A 123 -17.76 18.15 -15.27
C GLU A 123 -18.01 16.67 -15.56
N LEU A 124 -18.29 16.30 -16.81
CA LEU A 124 -18.45 14.90 -17.22
C LEU A 124 -17.16 14.11 -17.00
N LEU A 125 -16.00 14.62 -17.42
CA LEU A 125 -14.69 13.99 -17.18
C LEU A 125 -14.39 13.85 -15.68
N THR A 126 -14.78 14.84 -14.87
CA THR A 126 -14.63 14.76 -13.39
C THR A 126 -15.50 13.66 -12.79
N LYS A 127 -16.71 13.45 -13.30
CA LYS A 127 -17.58 12.34 -12.88
C LYS A 127 -17.01 10.99 -13.28
N LEU A 128 -16.47 10.86 -14.49
CA LEU A 128 -15.82 9.64 -14.97
C LEU A 128 -14.58 9.30 -14.15
N ARG A 129 -13.75 10.30 -13.81
CA ARG A 129 -12.61 10.11 -12.90
C ARG A 129 -13.04 9.53 -11.56
N LYS A 130 -14.08 10.09 -10.93
CA LYS A 130 -14.62 9.57 -9.67
C LYS A 130 -15.10 8.11 -9.77
N LEU A 131 -15.70 7.72 -10.90
CA LEU A 131 -16.11 6.34 -11.13
C LEU A 131 -14.92 5.42 -11.39
N ASN A 132 -13.89 5.90 -12.10
CA ASN A 132 -12.64 5.18 -12.29
C ASN A 132 -11.96 4.90 -10.94
N ASP A 133 -11.99 5.87 -10.02
CA ASP A 133 -11.37 5.77 -8.69
C ASP A 133 -12.23 4.98 -7.67
N ASP A 134 -13.51 4.73 -7.96
CA ASP A 134 -14.41 3.99 -7.08
C ASP A 134 -14.15 2.48 -7.17
N VAL A 135 -13.59 1.92 -6.10
CA VAL A 135 -13.25 0.48 -6.00
C VAL A 135 -14.47 -0.44 -6.06
N ASN A 136 -15.67 0.07 -5.78
CA ASN A 136 -16.91 -0.70 -5.84
C ASN A 136 -17.51 -0.74 -7.26
N ILE A 137 -17.00 0.07 -8.18
CA ILE A 137 -17.45 0.10 -9.58
C ILE A 137 -16.41 -0.63 -10.44
N HIS A 138 -16.78 -1.80 -10.96
CA HIS A 138 -15.86 -2.63 -11.77
C HIS A 138 -15.95 -2.35 -13.26
N GLY A 139 -17.13 -1.90 -13.72
CA GLY A 139 -17.36 -1.59 -15.12
C GLY A 139 -18.06 -0.25 -15.30
N ILE A 140 -17.68 0.51 -16.32
CA ILE A 140 -18.26 1.80 -16.67
C ILE A 140 -18.66 1.76 -18.13
N ILE A 141 -19.89 2.19 -18.41
CA ILE A 141 -20.36 2.45 -19.76
C ILE A 141 -20.90 3.87 -19.85
N VAL A 142 -20.42 4.62 -20.85
CA VAL A 142 -21.00 5.91 -21.21
C VAL A 142 -22.05 5.66 -22.28
N GLN A 143 -23.31 5.98 -21.98
CA GLN A 143 -24.39 5.79 -22.93
C GLN A 143 -24.29 6.82 -24.06
N MET A 144 -24.04 6.29 -25.26
CA MET A 144 -23.95 7.08 -26.49
C MET A 144 -25.24 7.00 -27.32
N PRO A 145 -25.53 8.02 -28.17
CA PRO A 145 -24.89 9.34 -28.21
C PRO A 145 -25.26 10.20 -26.99
N LEU A 146 -24.41 11.19 -26.66
CA LEU A 146 -24.69 12.14 -25.58
C LEU A 146 -25.83 13.09 -25.97
N ASP A 147 -26.84 13.24 -25.10
CA ASP A 147 -27.91 14.23 -25.25
C ASP A 147 -27.56 15.51 -24.47
N THR A 148 -26.80 16.38 -25.13
CA THR A 148 -26.24 17.59 -24.52
C THR A 148 -26.38 18.79 -25.44
N VAL A 149 -26.58 19.97 -24.84
CA VAL A 149 -26.56 21.26 -25.55
C VAL A 149 -25.13 21.75 -25.78
N ASN A 150 -24.17 21.27 -24.99
CA ASN A 150 -22.78 21.65 -25.09
C ASN A 150 -22.04 20.76 -26.10
N LYS A 151 -21.10 21.33 -26.86
CA LYS A 151 -20.18 20.54 -27.68
C LYS A 151 -19.22 19.78 -26.78
N ILE A 152 -19.39 18.46 -26.69
CA ILE A 152 -18.53 17.54 -25.94
C ILE A 152 -17.85 16.59 -26.93
N ASP A 153 -16.54 16.40 -26.78
CA ASP A 153 -15.82 15.39 -27.53
C ASP A 153 -16.15 13.98 -27.01
N SER A 154 -16.94 13.23 -27.78
CA SER A 154 -17.32 11.86 -27.42
C SER A 154 -16.14 10.90 -27.34
N HIS A 155 -15.10 11.12 -28.14
CA HIS A 155 -13.92 10.25 -28.14
C HIS A 155 -13.14 10.44 -26.86
N LEU A 156 -12.89 11.70 -26.47
CA LEU A 156 -12.25 11.99 -25.19
C LEU A 156 -13.05 11.43 -24.01
N VAL A 157 -14.38 11.46 -24.09
CA VAL A 157 -15.25 10.89 -23.06
C VAL A 157 -15.11 9.37 -22.97
N THR A 158 -15.21 8.63 -24.07
CA THR A 158 -15.04 7.16 -24.04
C THR A 158 -13.62 6.77 -23.65
N ASP A 159 -12.61 7.50 -24.12
CA ASP A 159 -11.19 7.26 -23.81
C ASP A 159 -10.81 7.62 -22.36
N SER A 160 -11.62 8.45 -21.69
CA SER A 160 -11.44 8.77 -20.27
C SER A 160 -11.94 7.69 -19.32
N VAL A 161 -12.70 6.70 -19.81
CA VAL A 161 -13.00 5.48 -19.05
C VAL A 161 -11.73 4.65 -18.99
N SER A 162 -11.31 4.25 -17.78
CA SER A 162 -10.11 3.42 -17.62
C SER A 162 -10.22 2.16 -18.47
N PRO A 163 -9.16 1.74 -19.21
CA PRO A 163 -9.19 0.53 -20.03
C PRO A 163 -9.62 -0.72 -19.25
N GLU A 164 -9.27 -0.80 -17.96
CA GLU A 164 -9.62 -1.92 -17.07
C GLU A 164 -11.07 -1.87 -16.54
N LYS A 165 -11.79 -0.77 -16.77
CA LYS A 165 -13.23 -0.62 -16.45
C LYS A 165 -14.10 -0.37 -17.68
N ASP A 166 -13.50 -0.28 -18.87
CA ASP A 166 -14.18 -0.05 -20.14
C ASP A 166 -14.88 -1.32 -20.63
N ILE A 167 -16.01 -1.63 -20.02
CA ILE A 167 -16.80 -2.83 -20.33
C ILE A 167 -17.47 -2.76 -21.70
N ASP A 168 -17.51 -1.59 -22.35
CA ASP A 168 -18.02 -1.45 -23.72
C ASP A 168 -16.94 -1.77 -24.77
N GLY A 169 -15.66 -1.67 -24.39
CA GLY A 169 -14.48 -1.94 -25.22
C GLY A 169 -14.19 -0.83 -26.23
N LEU A 170 -14.52 0.43 -25.91
CA LEU A 170 -14.38 1.60 -26.79
C LEU A 170 -13.20 2.52 -26.43
N ASN A 171 -12.44 2.19 -25.39
CA ASN A 171 -11.19 2.87 -25.08
C ASN A 171 -10.14 2.55 -26.16
N THR A 172 -9.34 3.54 -26.56
CA THR A 172 -8.34 3.40 -27.63
C THR A 172 -7.36 2.25 -27.37
N LEU A 173 -7.00 1.99 -26.12
CA LEU A 173 -6.11 0.88 -25.75
C LEU A 173 -6.78 -0.48 -25.98
N ASN A 174 -8.06 -0.63 -25.64
CA ASN A 174 -8.80 -1.87 -25.88
C ASN A 174 -9.03 -2.12 -27.38
N GLU A 175 -9.42 -1.08 -28.14
CA GLU A 175 -9.55 -1.15 -29.59
C GLU A 175 -8.20 -1.50 -30.26
N GLY A 176 -7.12 -0.85 -29.82
CA GLY A 176 -5.76 -1.08 -30.31
C GLY A 176 -5.27 -2.51 -30.05
N ARG A 177 -5.53 -3.06 -28.85
CA ARG A 177 -5.23 -4.45 -28.51
C ARG A 177 -5.91 -5.43 -29.46
N VAL A 178 -7.21 -5.25 -29.73
CA VAL A 178 -7.94 -6.09 -30.70
C VAL A 178 -7.35 -5.97 -32.11
N ALA A 179 -6.96 -4.78 -32.54
CA ALA A 179 -6.37 -4.58 -33.86
C ALA A 179 -5.04 -5.34 -34.03
N ILE A 180 -4.24 -5.47 -32.98
CA ILE A 180 -2.96 -6.22 -33.02
C ILE A 180 -3.07 -7.69 -32.59
N GLY A 181 -4.29 -8.17 -32.31
CA GLY A 181 -4.52 -9.57 -31.92
C GLY A 181 -4.25 -9.88 -30.46
N ASP A 182 -4.12 -8.86 -29.62
CA ASP A 182 -4.06 -8.98 -28.16
C ASP A 182 -5.49 -8.98 -27.59
N PHE A 183 -5.90 -10.10 -27.00
CA PHE A 183 -7.22 -10.27 -26.38
C PHE A 183 -7.17 -10.20 -24.84
N SER A 184 -6.09 -9.65 -24.27
CA SER A 184 -5.99 -9.41 -22.82
C SER A 184 -6.89 -8.27 -22.32
N GLY A 185 -7.27 -7.33 -23.20
CA GLY A 185 -8.22 -6.24 -22.91
C GLY A 185 -9.69 -6.65 -23.02
N PHE A 186 -10.60 -5.67 -22.98
CA PHE A 186 -12.01 -5.91 -23.30
C PHE A 186 -12.25 -5.84 -24.79
N MET A 187 -12.88 -6.87 -25.35
CA MET A 187 -13.33 -6.82 -26.72
C MET A 187 -14.58 -5.93 -26.84
N PRO A 188 -14.71 -5.13 -27.91
CA PRO A 188 -15.89 -4.32 -28.11
C PRO A 188 -17.15 -5.19 -28.20
N CYS A 189 -18.20 -4.80 -27.46
CA CYS A 189 -19.34 -5.68 -27.18
C CYS A 189 -20.07 -6.17 -28.44
N THR A 190 -20.33 -5.26 -29.38
CA THR A 190 -21.08 -5.58 -30.61
C THR A 190 -20.27 -6.50 -31.53
N PRO A 191 -19.00 -6.19 -31.85
CA PRO A 191 -18.11 -7.09 -32.58
C PRO A 191 -17.97 -8.49 -31.96
N ASN A 192 -17.79 -8.58 -30.63
CA ASN A 192 -17.71 -9.87 -29.96
C ASN A 192 -19.02 -10.66 -30.10
N GLY A 193 -20.16 -9.98 -30.00
CA GLY A 193 -21.48 -10.57 -30.22
C GLY A 193 -21.66 -11.10 -31.64
N VAL A 194 -21.15 -10.40 -32.65
CA VAL A 194 -21.12 -10.85 -34.05
C VAL A 194 -20.29 -12.13 -34.18
N MET A 195 -19.08 -12.16 -33.61
CA MET A 195 -18.21 -13.35 -33.65
C MET A 195 -18.88 -14.57 -33.00
N GLU A 196 -19.56 -14.38 -31.88
CA GLU A 196 -20.30 -15.47 -31.23
C GLU A 196 -21.45 -15.99 -32.10
N LEU A 197 -22.21 -15.10 -32.75
CA LEU A 197 -23.28 -15.50 -33.68
C LEU A 197 -22.73 -16.26 -34.90
N ILE A 198 -21.58 -15.85 -35.43
CA ILE A 198 -20.89 -16.58 -36.51
C ILE A 198 -20.49 -17.98 -36.02
N LYS A 199 -19.90 -18.12 -34.82
CA LYS A 199 -19.56 -19.44 -34.25
C LYS A 199 -20.80 -20.34 -34.13
N ARG A 200 -21.93 -19.78 -33.66
CA ARG A 200 -23.21 -20.50 -33.49
C ARG A 200 -23.89 -20.89 -34.81
N SER A 201 -23.52 -20.23 -35.91
CA SER A 201 -24.00 -20.61 -37.25
C SER A 201 -23.49 -21.99 -37.66
N GLY A 202 -22.27 -22.36 -37.24
CA GLY A 202 -21.57 -23.59 -37.62
C GLY A 202 -20.60 -23.43 -38.80
N VAL A 203 -20.45 -22.22 -39.36
CA VAL A 203 -19.48 -21.97 -40.44
C VAL A 203 -18.04 -22.04 -39.92
N GLN A 204 -17.16 -22.61 -40.75
CA GLN A 204 -15.72 -22.57 -40.49
C GLN A 204 -15.17 -21.18 -40.84
N ILE A 205 -14.69 -20.44 -39.83
CA ILE A 205 -14.16 -19.07 -40.03
C ILE A 205 -12.77 -19.12 -40.68
N ALA A 206 -11.90 -20.03 -40.24
CA ALA A 206 -10.54 -20.13 -40.77
C ALA A 206 -10.55 -20.57 -42.24
N GLY A 207 -9.95 -19.76 -43.11
CA GLY A 207 -9.92 -19.96 -44.56
C GLY A 207 -11.15 -19.45 -45.31
N SER A 208 -12.15 -18.88 -44.62
CA SER A 208 -13.34 -18.31 -45.26
C SER A 208 -13.06 -16.94 -45.88
N ASP A 209 -13.80 -16.61 -46.95
CA ASP A 209 -13.88 -15.25 -47.48
C ASP A 209 -14.97 -14.48 -46.73
N ALA A 210 -14.56 -13.53 -45.89
CA ALA A 210 -15.48 -12.68 -45.13
C ALA A 210 -15.56 -11.27 -45.72
N VAL A 211 -16.77 -10.73 -45.83
CA VAL A 211 -17.01 -9.34 -46.27
C VAL A 211 -17.71 -8.59 -45.16
N VAL A 212 -17.15 -7.44 -44.78
CA VAL A 212 -17.72 -6.55 -43.77
C VAL A 212 -18.16 -5.26 -44.45
N LEU A 213 -19.48 -5.02 -44.49
CA LEU A 213 -20.05 -3.78 -45.00
C LEU A 213 -20.18 -2.76 -43.86
N GLY A 214 -19.26 -1.82 -43.81
CA GLY A 214 -19.18 -0.79 -42.77
C GLY A 214 -17.75 -0.64 -42.27
N ARG A 215 -17.32 0.61 -42.02
CA ARG A 215 -15.97 0.96 -41.53
C ARG A 215 -15.98 1.78 -40.24
N SER A 216 -17.08 1.69 -39.49
CA SER A 216 -17.23 2.39 -38.23
C SER A 216 -16.23 1.85 -37.20
N LYS A 217 -15.82 2.69 -36.25
CA LYS A 217 -15.04 2.25 -35.08
C LYS A 217 -15.80 1.29 -34.16
N ILE A 218 -17.14 1.31 -34.18
CA ILE A 218 -17.97 0.52 -33.26
C ILE A 218 -18.16 -0.94 -33.72
N VAL A 219 -18.47 -1.16 -35.00
CA VAL A 219 -18.80 -2.50 -35.53
C VAL A 219 -17.87 -2.90 -36.67
N GLY A 220 -17.87 -2.14 -37.76
CA GLY A 220 -17.19 -2.50 -39.00
C GLY A 220 -15.71 -2.86 -38.84
N THR A 221 -14.88 -1.90 -38.40
CA THR A 221 -13.43 -2.12 -38.30
C THR A 221 -13.09 -3.23 -37.28
N PRO A 222 -13.62 -3.23 -36.04
CA PRO A 222 -13.24 -4.27 -35.08
C PRO A 222 -13.71 -5.68 -35.48
N VAL A 223 -14.88 -5.83 -36.13
CA VAL A 223 -15.30 -7.15 -36.65
C VAL A 223 -14.34 -7.64 -37.73
N ALA A 224 -13.88 -6.75 -38.61
CA ALA A 224 -12.90 -7.10 -39.62
C ALA A 224 -11.58 -7.57 -38.99
N GLU A 225 -11.10 -6.87 -37.95
CA GLU A 225 -9.92 -7.29 -37.17
C GLU A 225 -10.11 -8.67 -36.53
N LEU A 226 -11.24 -8.89 -35.84
CA LEU A 226 -11.53 -10.17 -35.20
C LEU A 226 -11.59 -11.33 -36.20
N LEU A 227 -12.20 -11.12 -37.37
CA LEU A 227 -12.25 -12.13 -38.43
C LEU A 227 -10.87 -12.46 -38.99
N LYS A 228 -10.00 -11.46 -39.19
CA LYS A 228 -8.60 -11.69 -39.60
C LYS A 228 -7.85 -12.53 -38.57
N TRP A 229 -7.99 -12.22 -37.28
CA TRP A 229 -7.37 -12.99 -36.20
C TRP A 229 -7.97 -14.38 -36.00
N HIS A 230 -9.14 -14.66 -36.60
CA HIS A 230 -9.70 -16.01 -36.73
C HIS A 230 -9.36 -16.66 -38.11
N ASN A 231 -8.33 -16.14 -38.79
CA ASN A 231 -7.77 -16.65 -40.05
C ASN A 231 -8.73 -16.58 -41.25
N ALA A 232 -9.68 -15.63 -41.28
CA ALA A 232 -10.48 -15.35 -42.47
C ALA A 232 -9.77 -14.36 -43.40
N THR A 233 -10.01 -14.47 -44.71
CA THR A 233 -9.66 -13.42 -45.67
C THR A 233 -10.74 -12.35 -45.64
N VAL A 234 -10.41 -11.14 -45.19
CA VAL A 234 -11.43 -10.10 -44.93
C VAL A 234 -11.39 -8.99 -45.97
N THR A 235 -12.52 -8.70 -46.60
CA THR A 235 -12.74 -7.50 -47.44
C THR A 235 -13.65 -6.52 -46.71
N VAL A 236 -13.16 -5.31 -46.42
CA VAL A 236 -13.99 -4.24 -45.84
C VAL A 236 -14.54 -3.36 -46.96
N CYS A 237 -15.85 -3.22 -47.04
CA CYS A 237 -16.52 -2.33 -47.99
C CYS A 237 -17.30 -1.23 -47.25
N HIS A 238 -17.60 -0.14 -47.94
CA HIS A 238 -18.40 0.97 -47.42
C HIS A 238 -19.37 1.47 -48.50
N SER A 239 -20.27 2.39 -48.16
CA SER A 239 -21.30 2.93 -49.08
C SER A 239 -20.78 3.65 -50.35
N ARG A 240 -19.45 3.74 -50.52
CA ARG A 240 -18.79 4.30 -51.71
C ARG A 240 -17.88 3.30 -52.41
N THR A 241 -17.88 2.03 -51.97
CA THR A 241 -17.19 0.94 -52.67
C THR A 241 -17.92 0.71 -53.99
N LYS A 242 -17.18 0.72 -55.10
CA LYS A 242 -17.72 0.42 -56.43
C LYS A 242 -18.05 -1.07 -56.52
N ASP A 243 -19.12 -1.40 -57.24
CA ASP A 243 -19.57 -2.79 -57.48
C ASP A 243 -19.66 -3.62 -56.18
N ILE A 244 -20.23 -3.02 -55.12
CA ILE A 244 -20.27 -3.61 -53.78
C ILE A 244 -20.92 -5.00 -53.77
N GLU A 245 -21.89 -5.22 -54.65
CA GLU A 245 -22.59 -6.49 -54.85
C GLU A 245 -21.67 -7.63 -55.32
N LYS A 246 -20.63 -7.33 -56.13
CA LYS A 246 -19.64 -8.32 -56.57
C LYS A 246 -18.75 -8.77 -55.42
N HIS A 247 -18.54 -7.89 -54.44
CA HIS A 247 -17.79 -8.23 -53.25
C HIS A 247 -18.64 -9.09 -52.29
N THR A 248 -19.90 -8.75 -52.06
CA THR A 248 -20.77 -9.53 -51.17
C THR A 248 -21.15 -10.89 -51.73
N SER A 249 -21.26 -11.03 -53.07
CA SER A 249 -21.68 -12.28 -53.71
C SER A 249 -20.65 -13.41 -53.65
N ARG A 250 -19.42 -13.14 -53.19
CA ARG A 250 -18.38 -14.16 -52.96
C ARG A 250 -18.24 -14.59 -51.49
N ALA A 251 -18.77 -13.81 -50.55
CA ALA A 251 -18.55 -14.02 -49.12
C ALA A 251 -19.18 -15.32 -48.61
N ASP A 252 -18.41 -16.13 -47.90
CA ASP A 252 -18.92 -17.19 -47.03
C ASP A 252 -19.57 -16.59 -45.77
N ILE A 253 -19.01 -15.47 -45.29
CA ILE A 253 -19.48 -14.72 -44.13
C ILE A 253 -19.70 -13.27 -44.53
N LEU A 254 -20.92 -12.78 -44.40
CA LEU A 254 -21.29 -11.40 -44.71
C LEU A 254 -21.78 -10.69 -43.44
N VAL A 255 -21.03 -9.69 -42.98
CA VAL A 255 -21.43 -8.84 -41.84
C VAL A 255 -21.85 -7.48 -42.36
N VAL A 256 -23.05 -7.02 -42.00
CA VAL A 256 -23.65 -5.80 -42.56
C VAL A 256 -23.96 -4.79 -41.46
N GLY A 257 -23.38 -3.59 -41.57
CA GLY A 257 -23.62 -2.45 -40.67
C GLY A 257 -23.33 -1.14 -41.39
N ILE A 258 -24.12 -0.84 -42.42
CA ILE A 258 -23.99 0.33 -43.30
C ILE A 258 -24.93 1.48 -42.89
N GLY A 259 -25.94 1.20 -42.07
CA GLY A 259 -26.91 2.17 -41.54
C GLY A 259 -27.94 2.62 -42.58
N GLN A 260 -28.33 1.72 -43.48
CA GLN A 260 -29.36 1.98 -44.50
C GLN A 260 -30.34 0.80 -44.54
N PRO A 261 -31.65 1.04 -44.36
CA PRO A 261 -32.66 -0.01 -44.25
C PRO A 261 -32.72 -0.87 -45.52
N GLU A 262 -32.66 -2.19 -45.33
CA GLU A 262 -32.81 -3.19 -46.41
C GLU A 262 -31.90 -2.93 -47.64
N PHE A 263 -30.72 -2.34 -47.43
CA PHE A 263 -29.73 -2.02 -48.45
C PHE A 263 -29.20 -3.26 -49.18
N VAL A 264 -28.86 -4.32 -48.44
CA VAL A 264 -28.38 -5.57 -49.01
C VAL A 264 -29.56 -6.44 -49.41
N LYS A 265 -29.65 -6.75 -50.71
CA LYS A 265 -30.71 -7.59 -51.31
C LYS A 265 -30.32 -9.07 -51.32
N GLY A 266 -31.30 -9.97 -51.40
CA GLY A 266 -31.05 -11.42 -51.42
C GLY A 266 -30.16 -11.86 -52.59
N SER A 267 -30.27 -11.18 -53.74
CA SER A 267 -29.45 -11.43 -54.94
C SER A 267 -27.96 -11.10 -54.78
N TRP A 268 -27.59 -10.37 -53.72
CA TRP A 268 -26.20 -9.97 -53.45
C TRP A 268 -25.47 -10.98 -52.55
N ILE A 269 -26.20 -11.97 -52.02
CA ILE A 269 -25.73 -12.93 -51.02
C ILE A 269 -25.38 -14.23 -51.72
N ARG A 270 -24.19 -14.77 -51.43
CA ARG A 270 -23.78 -16.09 -51.91
C ARG A 270 -24.72 -17.17 -51.32
N PRO A 271 -25.25 -18.11 -52.14
CA PRO A 271 -26.03 -19.23 -51.60
C PRO A 271 -25.27 -19.99 -50.52
N GLY A 272 -25.92 -20.24 -49.38
CA GLY A 272 -25.31 -20.91 -48.24
C GLY A 272 -24.46 -20.03 -47.31
N ALA A 273 -24.27 -18.74 -47.62
CA ALA A 273 -23.49 -17.82 -46.77
C ALA A 273 -24.14 -17.59 -45.39
N VAL A 274 -23.32 -17.21 -44.41
CA VAL A 274 -23.76 -16.73 -43.10
C VAL A 274 -23.85 -15.21 -43.12
N VAL A 275 -25.04 -14.69 -42.83
CA VAL A 275 -25.32 -13.25 -42.89
C VAL A 275 -25.64 -12.71 -41.50
N ILE A 276 -24.79 -11.81 -41.00
CA ILE A 276 -24.97 -11.12 -39.72
C ILE A 276 -25.35 -9.66 -39.97
N ASP A 277 -26.61 -9.33 -39.70
CA ASP A 277 -27.15 -7.98 -39.82
C ASP A 277 -27.01 -7.23 -38.49
N CYS A 278 -26.12 -6.25 -38.48
CA CYS A 278 -25.85 -5.35 -37.36
C CYS A 278 -26.64 -4.04 -37.46
N GLY A 279 -27.27 -3.78 -38.61
CA GLY A 279 -28.06 -2.57 -38.84
C GLY A 279 -29.35 -2.59 -38.05
N ILE A 280 -29.79 -1.41 -37.60
CA ILE A 280 -31.13 -1.23 -37.03
C ILE A 280 -31.69 0.12 -37.46
N ASN A 281 -32.80 0.06 -38.19
CA ASN A 281 -33.43 1.20 -38.81
C ASN A 281 -34.93 1.19 -38.48
N SER A 282 -35.51 2.37 -38.29
CA SER A 282 -36.95 2.54 -38.13
C SER A 282 -37.55 2.99 -39.44
N ILE A 283 -38.55 2.26 -39.94
CA ILE A 283 -39.31 2.65 -41.13
C ILE A 283 -40.79 2.76 -40.79
N PRO A 284 -41.53 3.74 -41.38
CA PRO A 284 -42.95 3.90 -41.12
C PRO A 284 -43.74 2.61 -41.39
N ASP A 285 -44.62 2.24 -40.47
CA ASP A 285 -45.49 1.08 -40.58
C ASP A 285 -46.78 1.35 -39.79
N ALA A 286 -47.82 1.74 -40.53
CA ALA A 286 -49.14 2.05 -39.97
C ALA A 286 -49.80 0.84 -39.28
N THR A 287 -49.32 -0.38 -39.52
CA THR A 287 -49.85 -1.60 -38.87
C THR A 287 -49.31 -1.83 -37.47
N LYS A 288 -48.23 -1.13 -37.07
CA LYS A 288 -47.66 -1.20 -35.72
C LYS A 288 -48.22 -0.08 -34.85
N LYS A 289 -48.50 -0.39 -33.58
CA LYS A 289 -48.92 0.60 -32.57
C LYS A 289 -47.94 1.77 -32.39
N SER A 290 -46.66 1.54 -32.67
CA SER A 290 -45.59 2.55 -32.65
C SER A 290 -45.58 3.48 -33.87
N GLY A 291 -46.34 3.17 -34.92
CA GLY A 291 -46.29 3.89 -36.22
C GLY A 291 -45.08 3.55 -37.09
N TYR A 292 -44.20 2.66 -36.62
CA TYR A 292 -42.99 2.23 -37.32
C TYR A 292 -42.65 0.77 -37.01
N ARG A 293 -41.98 0.08 -37.95
CA ARG A 293 -41.34 -1.23 -37.76
C ARG A 293 -39.83 -1.09 -37.79
N LEU A 294 -39.14 -1.95 -37.03
CA LEU A 294 -37.68 -2.03 -37.05
C LEU A 294 -37.25 -3.03 -38.12
N VAL A 295 -36.28 -2.63 -38.93
CA VAL A 295 -35.64 -3.47 -39.96
C VAL A 295 -34.13 -3.31 -39.89
N GLY A 296 -33.41 -4.32 -40.38
CA GLY A 296 -31.97 -4.24 -40.49
C GLY A 296 -31.49 -3.61 -41.80
N ASP A 297 -30.19 -3.70 -42.05
CA ASP A 297 -29.60 -3.28 -43.31
C ASP A 297 -29.74 -4.36 -44.40
N VAL A 298 -30.14 -5.58 -44.03
CA VAL A 298 -30.39 -6.70 -44.93
C VAL A 298 -31.90 -6.89 -45.12
N ALA A 299 -32.32 -7.08 -46.37
CA ALA A 299 -33.69 -7.47 -46.69
C ALA A 299 -33.97 -8.91 -46.22
N LEU A 300 -34.32 -9.08 -44.94
CA LEU A 300 -34.40 -10.39 -44.26
C LEU A 300 -35.27 -11.42 -45.01
N ALA A 301 -36.40 -11.01 -45.58
CA ALA A 301 -37.30 -11.90 -46.31
C ALA A 301 -36.65 -12.50 -47.56
N GLU A 302 -35.82 -11.73 -48.26
CA GLU A 302 -35.06 -12.18 -49.43
C GLU A 302 -33.83 -12.99 -48.99
N ALA A 303 -33.07 -12.48 -48.01
CA ALA A 303 -31.86 -13.14 -47.51
C ALA A 303 -32.15 -14.53 -46.92
N ALA A 304 -33.29 -14.70 -46.25
CA ALA A 304 -33.70 -15.99 -45.68
C ALA A 304 -34.00 -17.08 -46.72
N GLN A 305 -34.14 -16.73 -48.00
CA GLN A 305 -34.32 -17.69 -49.09
C GLN A 305 -32.99 -18.17 -49.69
N VAL A 306 -31.88 -17.45 -49.45
CA VAL A 306 -30.59 -17.66 -50.13
C VAL A 306 -29.48 -18.04 -49.14
N ALA A 307 -29.43 -17.37 -47.99
CA ALA A 307 -28.39 -17.59 -46.98
C ALA A 307 -28.50 -18.98 -46.33
N GLY A 308 -27.37 -19.55 -45.93
CA GLY A 308 -27.36 -20.75 -45.09
C GLY A 308 -27.79 -20.43 -43.66
N ALA A 309 -27.44 -19.25 -43.17
CA ALA A 309 -27.91 -18.72 -41.90
C ALA A 309 -28.01 -17.19 -41.93
N VAL A 310 -28.99 -16.63 -41.21
CA VAL A 310 -29.20 -15.17 -41.13
C VAL A 310 -29.69 -14.74 -39.76
N THR A 311 -29.27 -13.57 -39.28
CA THR A 311 -29.78 -12.98 -38.02
C THR A 311 -31.02 -12.13 -38.26
N PRO A 312 -32.05 -12.18 -37.38
CA PRO A 312 -33.21 -11.30 -37.49
C PRO A 312 -32.92 -9.88 -36.96
N VAL A 313 -33.65 -8.89 -37.46
CA VAL A 313 -33.71 -7.56 -36.86
C VAL A 313 -35.18 -7.18 -36.63
N PRO A 314 -35.61 -6.93 -35.38
CA PRO A 314 -34.86 -7.04 -34.12
C PRO A 314 -34.64 -8.50 -33.70
N GLY A 315 -33.75 -8.73 -32.71
CA GLY A 315 -33.54 -10.05 -32.09
C GLY A 315 -32.25 -10.79 -32.50
N GLY A 316 -31.43 -10.18 -33.36
CA GLY A 316 -30.10 -10.65 -33.76
C GLY A 316 -29.00 -10.04 -32.90
N VAL A 317 -28.24 -9.10 -33.47
CA VAL A 317 -27.02 -8.55 -32.84
C VAL A 317 -27.28 -7.71 -31.58
N GLY A 318 -28.36 -6.92 -31.53
CA GLY A 318 -28.64 -6.03 -30.39
C GLY A 318 -28.68 -6.71 -29.01
N PRO A 319 -29.45 -7.81 -28.83
CA PRO A 319 -29.41 -8.60 -27.59
C PRO A 319 -28.01 -9.13 -27.24
N MET A 320 -27.21 -9.49 -28.25
CA MET A 320 -25.84 -9.97 -28.04
C MET A 320 -24.93 -8.87 -27.54
N THR A 321 -25.07 -7.62 -28.01
CA THR A 321 -24.32 -6.47 -27.47
C THR A 321 -24.51 -6.34 -25.96
N VAL A 322 -25.74 -6.49 -25.46
CA VAL A 322 -26.02 -6.44 -24.01
C VAL A 322 -25.43 -7.65 -23.28
N ALA A 323 -25.51 -8.86 -23.86
CA ALA A 323 -24.92 -10.04 -23.26
C ALA A 323 -23.37 -9.96 -23.17
N MET A 324 -22.71 -9.43 -24.20
CA MET A 324 -21.26 -9.22 -24.20
C MET A 324 -20.84 -8.12 -23.23
N LEU A 325 -21.65 -7.05 -23.10
CA LEU A 325 -21.44 -6.03 -22.06
C LEU A 325 -21.47 -6.64 -20.65
N MET A 326 -22.44 -7.53 -20.40
CA MET A 326 -22.51 -8.27 -19.15
C MET A 326 -21.30 -9.19 -18.96
N GLN A 327 -20.87 -9.89 -20.01
CA GLN A 327 -19.67 -10.73 -19.97
C GLN A 327 -18.43 -9.92 -19.60
N ASN A 328 -18.19 -8.79 -20.27
CA ASN A 328 -17.10 -7.88 -19.95
C ASN A 328 -17.20 -7.38 -18.51
N THR A 329 -18.41 -7.10 -18.02
CA THR A 329 -18.62 -6.69 -16.62
C THR A 329 -18.27 -7.79 -15.63
N VAL A 330 -18.63 -9.04 -15.90
CA VAL A 330 -18.24 -10.20 -15.07
C VAL A 330 -16.72 -10.39 -15.10
N ILE A 331 -16.08 -10.25 -16.26
CA ILE A 331 -14.61 -10.30 -16.39
C ILE A 331 -13.96 -9.19 -15.55
N ALA A 332 -14.45 -7.96 -15.66
CA ALA A 332 -13.95 -6.82 -14.88
C ALA A 332 -14.11 -7.05 -13.37
N ALA A 333 -15.27 -7.57 -12.95
CA ALA A 333 -15.53 -7.91 -11.55
C ALA A 333 -14.62 -9.04 -11.05
N LYS A 334 -14.35 -10.08 -11.85
CA LYS A 334 -13.41 -11.16 -11.50
C LYS A 334 -11.97 -10.67 -11.39
N ARG A 335 -11.54 -9.78 -12.29
CA ARG A 335 -10.22 -9.12 -12.22
C ARG A 335 -10.09 -8.28 -10.95
N ALA A 336 -11.11 -7.46 -10.66
CA ALA A 336 -11.15 -6.66 -9.45
C ALA A 336 -11.15 -7.54 -8.19
N ALA A 337 -11.96 -8.60 -8.12
CA ALA A 337 -11.97 -9.54 -7.01
C ALA A 337 -10.61 -10.22 -6.81
N SER A 338 -9.94 -10.61 -7.91
CA SER A 338 -8.58 -11.15 -7.84
C SER A 338 -7.59 -10.13 -7.25
N LEU A 339 -7.65 -8.86 -7.65
CA LEU A 339 -6.83 -7.80 -7.06
C LEU A 339 -7.20 -7.50 -5.59
N HIS A 340 -8.45 -7.70 -5.19
CA HIS A 340 -8.94 -7.45 -3.83
C HIS A 340 -8.66 -8.59 -2.85
N PHE A 341 -8.69 -9.85 -3.32
CA PHE A 341 -8.69 -11.02 -2.43
C PHE A 341 -7.64 -12.09 -2.80
N ASN A 342 -7.15 -12.13 -4.04
CA ASN A 342 -6.10 -13.08 -4.46
C ASN A 342 -4.67 -12.53 -4.27
N ALA A 343 -4.50 -11.39 -3.58
CA ALA A 343 -3.20 -10.97 -3.03
C ALA A 343 -2.63 -11.99 -2.01
N ALA A 344 -3.41 -13.00 -1.61
CA ALA A 344 -2.93 -14.19 -0.89
C ALA A 344 -2.06 -15.14 -1.74
N SER A 345 -2.00 -14.96 -3.07
CA SER A 345 -1.08 -15.66 -3.99
C SER A 345 0.15 -14.81 -4.31
N SER A 346 1.27 -15.44 -4.72
CA SER A 346 2.49 -14.72 -5.13
C SER A 346 2.16 -13.62 -6.14
N TRP A 347 2.72 -12.41 -5.99
CA TRP A 347 2.56 -11.28 -6.92
C TRP A 347 2.99 -11.71 -8.33
N GLN A 348 2.04 -12.23 -9.12
CA GLN A 348 2.33 -12.91 -10.39
C GLN A 348 2.99 -11.99 -11.44
N GLN A 349 2.88 -10.68 -11.24
CA GLN A 349 3.41 -9.65 -12.15
C GLN A 349 4.71 -9.02 -11.63
N PHE A 350 5.17 -9.37 -10.42
CA PHE A 350 6.39 -8.76 -9.87
C PHE A 350 7.62 -9.20 -10.68
N ALA A 351 8.32 -8.24 -11.29
CA ALA A 351 9.53 -8.48 -12.06
C ALA A 351 10.78 -8.00 -11.31
N PRO A 352 11.59 -8.85 -10.66
CA PRO A 352 12.75 -8.38 -9.88
C PRO A 352 13.74 -7.58 -10.75
N LEU A 353 14.33 -6.52 -10.17
CA LEU A 353 15.46 -5.85 -10.82
C LEU A 353 16.71 -6.72 -10.67
N THR A 354 17.46 -6.89 -11.76
CA THR A 354 18.72 -7.63 -11.74
C THR A 354 19.85 -6.72 -11.27
N ILE A 355 20.56 -7.15 -10.23
CA ILE A 355 21.79 -6.49 -9.77
C ILE A 355 23.02 -7.09 -10.44
N GLN A 356 24.11 -6.33 -10.50
CA GLN A 356 25.43 -6.81 -10.97
C GLN A 356 26.46 -6.62 -9.84
N PRO A 357 26.61 -7.61 -8.94
CA PRO A 357 27.62 -7.57 -7.89
C PRO A 357 29.04 -7.42 -8.45
N ALA A 358 29.80 -6.46 -7.92
CA ALA A 358 31.19 -6.22 -8.26
C ALA A 358 32.13 -6.57 -7.10
N THR A 359 33.37 -6.93 -7.43
CA THR A 359 34.43 -7.21 -6.45
C THR A 359 35.73 -6.49 -6.87
N PRO A 360 36.32 -5.62 -6.03
CA PRO A 360 35.84 -5.20 -4.71
C PRO A 360 34.48 -4.50 -4.77
N VAL A 361 33.68 -4.61 -3.70
CA VAL A 361 32.35 -3.98 -3.61
C VAL A 361 32.54 -2.46 -3.63
N PRO A 362 31.86 -1.71 -4.53
CA PRO A 362 31.96 -0.25 -4.60
C PRO A 362 31.36 0.44 -3.36
N SER A 363 31.46 1.77 -3.30
CA SER A 363 30.78 2.51 -2.24
C SER A 363 29.25 2.41 -2.36
N ASP A 364 28.53 2.55 -1.24
CA ASP A 364 27.07 2.42 -1.20
C ASP A 364 26.37 3.37 -2.18
N ILE A 365 26.87 4.61 -2.32
CA ILE A 365 26.31 5.59 -3.25
C ILE A 365 26.59 5.25 -4.73
N GLU A 366 27.76 4.71 -5.05
CA GLU A 366 28.06 4.23 -6.40
C GLU A 366 27.13 3.08 -6.79
N ILE A 367 26.90 2.14 -5.87
CA ILE A 367 25.94 1.04 -6.07
C ILE A 367 24.51 1.59 -6.24
N SER A 368 24.10 2.54 -5.39
CA SER A 368 22.75 3.12 -5.49
C SER A 368 22.53 3.84 -6.82
N ARG A 369 23.56 4.50 -7.37
CA ARG A 369 23.47 5.22 -8.65
C ARG A 369 23.61 4.32 -9.87
N SER A 370 24.24 3.15 -9.72
CA SER A 370 24.35 2.19 -10.82
C SER A 370 23.03 1.46 -11.13
N GLN A 371 22.03 1.58 -10.26
CA GLN A 371 20.74 0.92 -10.40
C GLN A 371 19.65 1.93 -10.77
N GLU A 372 19.00 1.72 -11.91
CA GLU A 372 17.78 2.44 -12.25
C GLU A 372 16.58 1.83 -11.49
N PRO A 373 15.90 2.60 -10.62
CA PRO A 373 14.72 2.09 -9.91
C PRO A 373 13.53 1.97 -10.87
N LYS A 374 12.62 1.04 -10.60
CA LYS A 374 11.33 1.01 -11.32
C LYS A 374 10.57 2.32 -11.12
N PRO A 375 9.77 2.76 -12.11
CA PRO A 375 8.72 3.73 -11.86
C PRO A 375 7.86 3.28 -10.68
N ILE A 376 7.65 4.16 -9.70
CA ILE A 376 6.96 3.81 -8.46
C ILE A 376 5.51 3.38 -8.69
N SER A 377 4.89 3.87 -9.78
CA SER A 377 3.56 3.46 -10.21
C SER A 377 3.52 2.02 -10.74
N GLU A 378 4.59 1.58 -11.39
CA GLU A 378 4.76 0.19 -11.83
C GLU A 378 4.88 -0.72 -10.61
N LEU A 379 5.81 -0.42 -9.68
CA LEU A 379 5.97 -1.18 -8.44
C LEU A 379 4.67 -1.24 -7.64
N ALA A 380 3.98 -0.10 -7.48
CA ALA A 380 2.69 -0.06 -6.79
C ALA A 380 1.66 -1.01 -7.42
N THR A 381 1.61 -1.06 -8.75
CA THR A 381 0.73 -1.97 -9.49
C THR A 381 1.11 -3.43 -9.27
N GLU A 382 2.40 -3.78 -9.38
CA GLU A 382 2.91 -5.14 -9.18
C GLU A 382 2.57 -5.70 -7.79
N VAL A 383 2.55 -4.83 -6.77
CA VAL A 383 2.30 -5.22 -5.37
C VAL A 383 0.84 -5.01 -4.94
N GLY A 384 -0.07 -4.73 -5.88
CA GLY A 384 -1.52 -4.68 -5.66
C GLY A 384 -2.05 -3.38 -5.03
N ILE A 385 -1.30 -2.28 -5.11
CA ILE A 385 -1.75 -0.93 -4.74
C ILE A 385 -2.38 -0.27 -5.96
N LEU A 386 -3.61 0.22 -5.81
CA LEU A 386 -4.35 0.82 -6.93
C LEU A 386 -3.81 2.22 -7.24
N ALA A 387 -3.88 2.64 -8.51
CA ALA A 387 -3.43 3.97 -8.91
C ALA A 387 -4.08 5.12 -8.12
N SER A 388 -5.34 4.97 -7.69
CA SER A 388 -6.07 5.94 -6.85
C SER A 388 -5.59 5.98 -5.39
N GLU A 389 -4.78 5.00 -4.97
CA GLU A 389 -4.21 4.88 -3.63
C GLU A 389 -2.75 5.36 -3.57
N VAL A 390 -2.17 5.74 -4.72
CA VAL A 390 -0.78 6.19 -4.86
C VAL A 390 -0.75 7.69 -5.09
N ILE A 391 0.05 8.40 -4.29
CA ILE A 391 0.31 9.84 -4.46
C ILE A 391 1.80 10.00 -4.78
N PRO A 392 2.18 10.13 -6.07
CA PRO A 392 3.58 10.16 -6.48
C PRO A 392 4.35 11.40 -6.00
N TYR A 393 5.62 11.21 -5.62
CA TYR A 393 6.59 12.25 -5.30
C TYR A 393 7.82 12.08 -6.21
N GLY A 394 7.67 12.51 -7.46
CA GLY A 394 8.59 12.13 -8.53
C GLY A 394 8.29 10.73 -9.06
N SER A 395 9.26 10.10 -9.73
CA SER A 395 9.09 8.78 -10.36
C SER A 395 9.46 7.60 -9.46
N THR A 396 10.15 7.83 -8.33
CA THR A 396 10.82 6.78 -7.54
C THR A 396 10.21 6.51 -6.17
N LYS A 397 9.29 7.36 -5.71
CA LYS A 397 8.65 7.28 -4.39
C LYS A 397 7.23 7.83 -4.40
N ALA A 398 6.38 7.33 -3.51
CA ALA A 398 4.99 7.76 -3.41
C ALA A 398 4.45 7.61 -1.99
N LYS A 399 3.52 8.47 -1.59
CA LYS A 399 2.67 8.22 -0.41
C LYS A 399 1.60 7.19 -0.75
N VAL A 400 1.29 6.29 0.19
CA VAL A 400 0.24 5.27 0.02
C VAL A 400 -0.93 5.56 0.95
N SER A 401 -2.13 5.62 0.36
CA SER A 401 -3.38 5.92 1.05
C SER A 401 -3.75 4.86 2.08
N LEU A 402 -4.34 5.30 3.20
CA LEU A 402 -4.85 4.41 4.23
C LEU A 402 -6.10 3.63 3.78
N ASN A 403 -6.76 4.04 2.69
CA ASN A 403 -7.92 3.34 2.13
C ASN A 403 -7.60 1.89 1.70
N VAL A 404 -6.32 1.56 1.52
CA VAL A 404 -5.86 0.18 1.31
C VAL A 404 -6.28 -0.71 2.49
N LEU A 405 -6.24 -0.21 3.73
CA LEU A 405 -6.67 -0.97 4.91
C LEU A 405 -8.18 -1.24 4.90
N ASP A 406 -8.99 -0.26 4.47
CA ASP A 406 -10.44 -0.42 4.34
C ASP A 406 -10.77 -1.45 3.25
N ARG A 407 -10.12 -1.32 2.09
CA ARG A 407 -10.27 -2.21 0.94
C ARG A 407 -9.86 -3.65 1.26
N LEU A 408 -8.78 -3.84 2.00
CA LEU A 408 -8.23 -5.14 2.40
C LEU A 408 -8.65 -5.56 3.82
N SER A 409 -9.71 -4.98 4.36
CA SER A 409 -10.14 -5.22 5.75
C SER A 409 -10.43 -6.70 6.03
N THR A 410 -10.98 -7.44 5.07
CA THR A 410 -11.28 -8.88 5.19
C THR A 410 -10.08 -9.80 4.88
N GLN A 411 -8.99 -9.28 4.32
CA GLN A 411 -7.79 -10.07 3.99
C GLN A 411 -6.99 -10.38 5.26
N SER A 412 -6.62 -11.64 5.48
CA SER A 412 -5.71 -12.01 6.56
C SER A 412 -4.31 -11.43 6.31
N GLY A 413 -3.67 -10.92 7.36
CA GLY A 413 -2.30 -10.41 7.28
C GLY A 413 -1.27 -11.53 7.14
N GLY A 414 -0.10 -11.20 6.58
CA GLY A 414 1.04 -12.12 6.47
C GLY A 414 1.79 -12.35 7.79
N LYS A 415 2.94 -13.01 7.68
CA LYS A 415 3.86 -13.27 8.80
C LYS A 415 4.64 -11.99 9.13
N TYR A 416 4.77 -11.69 10.41
CA TYR A 416 5.39 -10.45 10.90
C TYR A 416 6.75 -10.73 11.56
N ILE A 417 7.83 -10.21 10.98
CA ILE A 417 9.21 -10.45 11.46
C ILE A 417 9.80 -9.16 11.98
N VAL A 418 10.38 -9.20 13.17
CA VAL A 418 11.16 -8.08 13.71
C VAL A 418 12.65 -8.38 13.65
N VAL A 419 13.41 -7.49 13.04
CA VAL A 419 14.87 -7.53 12.97
C VAL A 419 15.44 -6.61 14.06
N ALA A 420 16.29 -7.16 14.92
CA ALA A 420 17.00 -6.46 15.98
C ALA A 420 18.49 -6.83 15.93
N GLY A 421 19.34 -6.05 16.61
CA GLY A 421 20.77 -6.34 16.71
C GLY A 421 21.17 -6.91 18.08
N ILE A 422 22.43 -7.27 18.20
CA ILE A 422 23.13 -7.27 19.49
C ILE A 422 23.36 -5.84 19.99
N THR A 423 24.00 -5.69 21.15
CA THR A 423 24.42 -4.39 21.68
C THR A 423 25.31 -3.68 20.65
N PRO A 424 24.94 -2.47 20.17
CA PRO A 424 25.72 -1.79 19.14
C PRO A 424 27.17 -1.50 19.51
N THR A 425 28.04 -1.65 18.52
CA THR A 425 29.47 -1.32 18.55
C THR A 425 29.82 -0.33 17.44
N PRO A 426 30.93 0.43 17.57
CA PRO A 426 31.42 1.29 16.47
C PRO A 426 31.77 0.53 15.18
N LEU A 427 31.92 -0.80 15.24
CA LEU A 427 32.25 -1.66 14.10
C LEU A 427 31.04 -1.97 13.22
N GLY A 428 29.82 -1.73 13.73
CA GLY A 428 28.56 -1.91 13.03
C GLY A 428 28.11 -3.37 12.92
N GLU A 429 26.80 -3.58 13.03
CA GLU A 429 26.18 -4.89 12.92
C GLU A 429 25.50 -5.12 11.56
N GLY A 430 25.06 -4.06 10.88
CA GLY A 430 24.36 -4.16 9.59
C GLY A 430 22.88 -4.54 9.68
N LYS A 431 22.16 -4.15 10.75
CA LYS A 431 20.75 -4.51 10.97
C LYS A 431 19.81 -4.15 9.80
N SER A 432 19.87 -2.90 9.33
CA SER A 432 19.01 -2.46 8.22
C SER A 432 19.41 -3.16 6.92
N THR A 433 20.71 -3.38 6.70
CA THR A 433 21.24 -4.19 5.59
C THR A 433 20.63 -5.59 5.59
N THR A 434 20.56 -6.26 6.75
CA THR A 434 19.93 -7.57 6.89
C THR A 434 18.42 -7.55 6.67
N THR A 435 17.74 -6.49 7.12
CA THR A 435 16.29 -6.32 6.88
C THR A 435 16.00 -6.25 5.38
N ILE A 436 16.79 -5.47 4.65
CA ILE A 436 16.65 -5.30 3.20
C ILE A 436 17.07 -6.57 2.45
N GLY A 437 18.20 -7.18 2.81
CA GLY A 437 18.66 -8.44 2.23
C GLY A 437 17.66 -9.60 2.42
N LEU A 438 17.01 -9.68 3.58
CA LEU A 438 15.97 -10.67 3.85
C LEU A 438 14.77 -10.52 2.91
N VAL A 439 14.22 -9.31 2.75
CA VAL A 439 13.05 -9.12 1.87
C VAL A 439 13.42 -9.28 0.40
N GLN A 440 14.63 -8.90 0.02
CA GLN A 440 15.19 -9.17 -1.31
C GLN A 440 15.25 -10.68 -1.59
N ALA A 441 15.79 -11.47 -0.66
CA ALA A 441 15.82 -12.93 -0.76
C ALA A 441 14.41 -13.54 -0.86
N LEU A 442 13.46 -13.07 -0.05
CA LEU A 442 12.09 -13.56 -0.04
C LEU A 442 11.36 -13.23 -1.35
N THR A 443 11.41 -11.98 -1.80
CA THR A 443 10.67 -11.50 -2.97
C THR A 443 11.37 -11.87 -4.27
N ALA A 444 12.59 -11.42 -4.48
CA ALA A 444 13.29 -11.54 -5.77
C ALA A 444 13.73 -12.98 -6.08
N HIS A 445 14.05 -13.78 -5.05
CA HIS A 445 14.67 -15.10 -5.24
C HIS A 445 13.81 -16.29 -4.81
N LYS A 446 12.88 -16.09 -3.86
CA LYS A 446 11.98 -17.16 -3.36
C LYS A 446 10.53 -17.00 -3.81
N ASN A 447 10.20 -15.95 -4.57
CA ASN A 447 8.87 -15.63 -5.06
C ASN A 447 7.81 -15.60 -3.93
N LYS A 448 8.18 -15.02 -2.79
CA LYS A 448 7.30 -14.77 -1.64
C LYS A 448 6.98 -13.29 -1.58
N ASN A 449 5.70 -12.93 -1.49
CA ASN A 449 5.30 -11.54 -1.28
C ASN A 449 5.95 -11.04 0.01
N SER A 450 6.79 -10.02 -0.09
CA SER A 450 7.37 -9.44 1.10
C SER A 450 7.60 -7.94 1.01
N PHE A 451 7.51 -7.30 2.18
CA PHE A 451 7.74 -5.87 2.38
C PHE A 451 8.77 -5.67 3.48
N ALA A 452 9.64 -4.68 3.31
CA ALA A 452 10.36 -4.10 4.43
C ALA A 452 9.62 -2.88 4.97
N CYS A 453 9.62 -2.68 6.28
CA CYS A 453 9.08 -1.50 6.95
C CYS A 453 10.16 -0.86 7.83
N VAL A 454 10.72 0.26 7.39
CA VAL A 454 11.88 0.89 8.03
C VAL A 454 11.57 2.32 8.45
N ARG A 455 12.45 2.87 9.30
CA ARG A 455 12.35 4.25 9.78
C ARG A 455 12.91 5.21 8.75
N GLN A 456 12.30 6.38 8.65
CA GLN A 456 12.90 7.53 8.01
C GLN A 456 14.10 8.03 8.85
N PRO A 457 15.28 8.20 8.25
CA PRO A 457 16.43 8.80 8.93
C PRO A 457 16.20 10.31 9.14
N SER A 458 16.73 10.84 10.25
CA SER A 458 16.78 12.29 10.48
C SER A 458 17.80 12.93 9.55
N GLN A 459 17.50 14.15 9.09
CA GLN A 459 18.37 14.94 8.23
C GLN A 459 19.59 15.48 8.98
N GLY A 460 19.46 15.80 10.27
CA GLY A 460 20.53 16.41 11.07
C GLY A 460 21.85 15.62 11.06
N PRO A 461 21.83 14.30 11.35
CA PRO A 461 23.03 13.45 11.29
C PRO A 461 23.72 13.39 9.92
N THR A 462 22.98 13.54 8.81
CA THR A 462 23.51 13.51 7.44
C THR A 462 24.58 14.58 7.22
N PHE A 463 24.37 15.78 7.79
CA PHE A 463 25.35 16.87 7.72
C PHE A 463 26.40 16.83 8.85
N GLY A 464 26.29 15.88 9.77
CA GLY A 464 27.15 15.73 10.93
C GLY A 464 28.29 14.76 10.69
N ILE A 465 28.06 13.49 11.06
CA ILE A 465 29.07 12.42 11.10
C ILE A 465 28.67 11.25 10.19
N LYS A 466 27.39 11.12 9.84
CA LYS A 466 26.82 9.86 9.34
C LYS A 466 26.28 10.03 7.92
N GLY A 467 26.86 9.30 6.95
CA GLY A 467 26.17 8.96 5.70
C GLY A 467 24.92 8.14 6.03
N GLY A 468 23.76 8.57 5.55
CA GLY A 468 22.48 8.17 6.11
C GLY A 468 22.11 6.68 5.94
N ALA A 469 21.17 6.21 6.76
CA ALA A 469 20.88 4.77 6.92
C ALA A 469 19.83 4.27 5.91
N ALA A 470 20.28 3.55 4.87
CA ALA A 470 19.43 2.96 3.83
C ALA A 470 19.58 1.44 3.68
N GLY A 471 20.31 0.78 4.58
CA GLY A 471 20.93 -0.53 4.31
C GLY A 471 22.42 -0.36 4.05
N GLY A 472 22.99 -1.16 3.15
CA GLY A 472 24.36 -0.98 2.65
C GLY A 472 24.74 -2.02 1.58
N GLY A 473 25.73 -1.70 0.76
CA GLY A 473 26.14 -2.53 -0.37
C GLY A 473 24.98 -2.80 -1.33
N TYR A 474 24.83 -4.05 -1.76
CA TYR A 474 23.73 -4.48 -2.64
C TYR A 474 22.40 -4.77 -1.92
N SER A 475 22.34 -4.53 -0.61
CA SER A 475 21.13 -4.64 0.23
C SER A 475 20.75 -3.29 0.80
N GLN A 476 20.25 -2.41 -0.07
CA GLN A 476 19.88 -1.04 0.28
C GLN A 476 18.61 -0.56 -0.44
N ILE A 477 18.02 0.51 0.10
CA ILE A 477 16.88 1.24 -0.44
C ILE A 477 17.38 2.30 -1.40
N ILE A 478 16.75 2.41 -2.58
CA ILE A 478 17.12 3.37 -3.61
C ILE A 478 15.94 4.27 -4.02
N PRO A 479 16.20 5.53 -4.42
CA PRO A 479 17.50 6.22 -4.40
C PRO A 479 17.93 6.65 -2.98
N MET A 480 19.19 6.42 -2.63
CA MET A 480 19.71 6.67 -1.27
C MET A 480 19.71 8.15 -0.87
N GLU A 481 19.95 9.05 -1.81
CA GLU A 481 19.96 10.52 -1.59
C GLU A 481 18.58 11.03 -1.17
N GLU A 482 17.53 10.56 -1.85
CA GLU A 482 16.15 10.98 -1.56
C GLU A 482 15.69 10.51 -0.18
N LEU A 483 16.13 9.31 0.25
CA LEU A 483 15.82 8.75 1.55
C LEU A 483 16.37 9.59 2.71
N ASN A 484 17.58 10.13 2.54
CA ASN A 484 18.36 10.74 3.64
C ASN A 484 18.22 12.26 3.76
N LEU A 485 17.47 12.88 2.84
CA LEU A 485 17.18 14.31 2.85
C LEU A 485 15.72 14.56 3.20
N HIS A 486 14.93 15.11 2.27
CA HIS A 486 13.58 15.58 2.55
C HIS A 486 12.50 14.48 2.42
N LEU A 487 12.82 13.39 1.71
CA LEU A 487 11.89 12.32 1.35
C LEU A 487 10.55 12.86 0.82
N THR A 488 9.50 12.80 1.64
CA THR A 488 8.13 13.26 1.34
C THR A 488 7.66 14.41 2.25
N GLY A 489 8.54 14.96 3.08
CA GLY A 489 8.26 16.10 3.95
C GLY A 489 7.68 15.77 5.33
N ASP A 490 7.66 14.50 5.74
CA ASP A 490 7.05 14.05 7.01
C ASP A 490 7.69 14.74 8.23
N LEU A 491 9.02 14.81 8.28
CA LEU A 491 9.75 15.49 9.35
C LEU A 491 9.44 17.00 9.35
N HIS A 492 9.22 17.61 8.19
CA HIS A 492 8.82 19.01 8.09
C HIS A 492 7.42 19.23 8.67
N ALA A 493 6.48 18.34 8.37
CA ALA A 493 5.13 18.38 8.93
C ALA A 493 5.14 18.23 10.46
N VAL A 494 5.94 17.30 11.00
CA VAL A 494 6.13 17.13 12.45
C VAL A 494 6.75 18.38 13.07
N THR A 495 7.77 18.96 12.43
CA THR A 495 8.42 20.20 12.89
C THR A 495 7.41 21.35 12.96
N ALA A 496 6.62 21.54 11.90
CA ALA A 496 5.60 22.57 11.84
C ALA A 496 4.51 22.37 12.91
N ALA A 497 3.99 21.14 13.08
CA ALA A 497 2.96 20.85 14.06
C ALA A 497 3.46 21.07 15.50
N ASN A 498 4.66 20.59 15.82
CA ASN A 498 5.27 20.76 17.15
C ASN A 498 5.48 22.23 17.49
N ASN A 499 6.04 22.99 16.55
CA ASN A 499 6.37 24.40 16.76
C ASN A 499 5.12 25.29 16.76
N LEU A 500 4.07 24.92 16.03
CA LEU A 500 2.78 25.60 16.11
C LEU A 500 2.13 25.42 17.49
N LEU A 501 2.18 24.21 18.07
CA LEU A 501 1.73 23.97 19.44
C LEU A 501 2.53 24.79 20.46
N ALA A 502 3.86 24.86 20.31
CA ALA A 502 4.70 25.69 21.17
C ALA A 502 4.35 27.19 21.04
N ALA A 503 4.10 27.68 19.83
CA ALA A 503 3.68 29.06 19.58
C ALA A 503 2.30 29.36 20.20
N GLN A 504 1.34 28.45 20.07
CA GLN A 504 0.01 28.60 20.65
C GLN A 504 0.06 28.59 22.19
N LEU A 505 0.90 27.74 22.78
CA LEU A 505 1.13 27.70 24.22
C LEU A 505 1.63 29.06 24.73
N ASP A 506 2.68 29.60 24.13
CA ASP A 506 3.24 30.90 24.50
C ASP A 506 2.23 32.05 24.32
N THR A 507 1.52 32.03 23.19
CA THR A 507 0.45 33.00 22.88
C THR A 507 -0.66 32.95 23.92
N ARG A 508 -1.05 31.75 24.35
CA ARG A 508 -2.08 31.56 25.36
C ARG A 508 -1.65 32.10 26.73
N VAL A 509 -0.43 31.80 27.16
CA VAL A 509 0.15 32.34 28.41
C VAL A 509 0.15 33.87 28.37
N PHE A 510 0.65 34.46 27.27
CA PHE A 510 0.70 35.91 27.10
C PHE A 510 -0.68 36.57 27.21
N HIS A 511 -1.68 36.03 26.52
CA HIS A 511 -3.03 36.61 26.52
C HIS A 511 -3.77 36.42 27.85
N GLU A 512 -3.55 35.31 28.57
CA GLU A 512 -4.10 35.13 29.92
C GLU A 512 -3.49 36.10 30.93
N ALA A 513 -2.20 36.41 30.80
CA ALA A 513 -1.50 37.32 31.69
C ALA A 513 -1.83 38.81 31.41
N THR A 514 -2.10 39.16 30.15
CA THR A 514 -2.27 40.57 29.73
C THR A 514 -3.70 41.01 29.53
N THR A 515 -4.66 40.09 29.57
CA THR A 515 -6.09 40.42 29.45
C THR A 515 -6.64 40.83 30.83
N PRO A 516 -7.30 42.01 30.97
CA PRO A 516 -7.69 42.55 32.26
C PRO A 516 -8.73 41.74 33.04
N SER A 517 -9.64 41.05 32.34
CA SER A 517 -10.72 40.26 32.96
C SER A 517 -11.02 38.98 32.20
N ASP A 518 -11.55 38.00 32.91
CA ASP A 518 -11.92 36.69 32.35
C ASP A 518 -13.08 36.81 31.36
N GLU A 519 -13.95 37.81 31.54
CA GLU A 519 -15.02 38.13 30.60
C GLU A 519 -14.47 38.61 29.25
N THR A 520 -13.45 39.47 29.29
CA THR A 520 -12.77 39.96 28.09
C THR A 520 -12.06 38.81 27.38
N LEU A 521 -11.39 37.94 28.15
CA LEU A 521 -10.71 36.76 27.60
C LEU A 521 -11.71 35.81 26.96
N TYR A 522 -12.82 35.52 27.64
CA TYR A 522 -13.90 34.69 27.14
C TYR A 522 -14.47 35.23 25.82
N THR A 523 -14.76 36.53 25.76
CA THR A 523 -15.28 37.19 24.55
C THR A 523 -14.31 37.14 23.38
N ARG A 524 -13.00 37.15 23.62
CA ARG A 524 -11.99 36.96 22.57
C ARG A 524 -11.89 35.52 22.09
N LEU A 525 -12.08 34.55 22.99
CA LEU A 525 -12.07 33.12 22.68
C LEU A 525 -13.35 32.66 21.98
N VAL A 526 -14.48 33.32 22.25
CA VAL A 526 -15.79 33.02 21.68
C VAL A 526 -16.40 34.30 21.10
N PRO A 527 -15.83 34.83 19.99
CA PRO A 527 -16.29 36.08 19.41
C PRO A 527 -17.70 35.94 18.83
N ARG A 528 -18.42 37.06 18.74
CA ARG A 528 -19.67 37.15 17.97
C ARG A 528 -19.34 37.10 16.48
N ASP A 529 -20.16 36.38 15.72
CA ASP A 529 -20.09 36.37 14.26
C ASP A 529 -20.71 37.66 13.66
N LYS A 530 -20.77 37.73 12.33
CA LYS A 530 -21.36 38.88 11.62
C LYS A 530 -22.85 39.09 11.92
N SER A 531 -23.56 38.08 12.40
CA SER A 531 -24.96 38.15 12.81
C SER A 531 -25.14 38.59 14.26
N GLY A 532 -24.04 38.74 15.01
CA GLY A 532 -24.06 39.02 16.45
C GLY A 532 -24.22 37.77 17.32
N SER A 533 -24.23 36.56 16.75
CA SER A 533 -24.40 35.30 17.48
C SER A 533 -23.07 34.73 17.93
N ARG A 534 -23.04 34.03 19.07
CA ARG A 534 -21.88 33.24 19.51
C ARG A 534 -22.16 31.76 19.29
N ALA A 535 -21.13 30.99 18.98
CA ALA A 535 -21.20 29.53 18.96
C ALA A 535 -19.90 28.94 19.46
N PHE A 536 -19.99 27.87 20.27
CA PHE A 536 -18.81 27.07 20.59
C PHE A 536 -18.40 26.21 19.40
N THR A 537 -17.11 26.21 19.11
CA THR A 537 -16.51 25.24 18.19
C THR A 537 -16.49 23.84 18.80
N ALA A 538 -16.33 22.80 17.97
CA ALA A 538 -16.27 21.42 18.44
C ALA A 538 -15.19 21.16 19.51
N VAL A 539 -14.05 21.85 19.44
CA VAL A 539 -12.99 21.73 20.45
C VAL A 539 -13.34 22.42 21.77
N GLN A 540 -14.04 23.55 21.70
CA GLN A 540 -14.54 24.24 22.89
C GLN A 540 -15.63 23.43 23.60
N LEU A 541 -16.51 22.76 22.85
CA LEU A 541 -17.49 21.82 23.41
C LEU A 541 -16.81 20.66 24.16
N ARG A 542 -15.72 20.10 23.62
CA ARG A 542 -14.93 19.07 24.33
C ARG A 542 -14.32 19.59 25.62
N ARG A 543 -13.84 20.84 25.63
CA ARG A 543 -13.34 21.47 26.86
C ARG A 543 -14.44 21.63 27.91
N LEU A 544 -15.63 22.10 27.52
CA LEU A 544 -16.77 22.21 28.43
C LEU A 544 -17.13 20.85 29.06
N ALA A 545 -17.15 19.79 28.25
CA ALA A 545 -17.38 18.43 28.73
C ALA A 545 -16.33 18.00 29.77
N ARG A 546 -15.04 18.26 29.54
CA ARG A 546 -13.96 17.99 30.52
C ARG A 546 -14.10 18.81 31.80
N LEU A 547 -14.66 20.01 31.73
CA LEU A 547 -14.93 20.86 32.88
C LEU A 547 -16.24 20.51 33.61
N GLY A 548 -17.03 19.57 33.09
CA GLY A 548 -18.34 19.21 33.64
C GLY A 548 -19.43 20.26 33.40
N ILE A 549 -19.28 21.10 32.36
CA ILE A 549 -20.25 22.15 32.01
C ILE A 549 -21.14 21.63 30.87
N ALA A 550 -22.43 21.42 31.15
CA ALA A 550 -23.39 20.87 30.19
C ALA A 550 -23.97 21.91 29.21
N LYS A 551 -23.84 23.20 29.51
CA LYS A 551 -24.39 24.29 28.71
C LYS A 551 -23.64 24.43 27.39
N THR A 552 -24.38 24.50 26.28
CA THR A 552 -23.83 24.62 24.92
C THR A 552 -24.12 25.98 24.27
N ASP A 553 -24.93 26.83 24.92
CA ASP A 553 -25.11 28.22 24.54
C ASP A 553 -24.01 29.07 25.21
N PRO A 554 -23.14 29.74 24.44
CA PRO A 554 -22.12 30.64 24.98
C PRO A 554 -22.67 31.74 25.90
N ASP A 555 -23.82 32.31 25.57
CA ASP A 555 -24.38 33.44 26.32
C ASP A 555 -25.09 32.96 27.62
N ALA A 556 -25.22 31.64 27.84
CA ALA A 556 -25.82 31.03 29.03
C ALA A 556 -24.80 30.65 30.13
N LEU A 557 -23.50 30.80 29.88
CA LEU A 557 -22.46 30.54 30.89
C LEU A 557 -22.50 31.62 31.98
N THR A 558 -22.49 31.18 33.24
CA THR A 558 -22.28 32.06 34.40
C THR A 558 -20.86 32.62 34.42
N PRO A 559 -20.61 33.69 35.19
CA PRO A 559 -19.26 34.23 35.40
C PRO A 559 -18.21 33.21 35.82
N GLU A 560 -18.58 32.29 36.70
CA GLU A 560 -17.70 31.21 37.14
C GLU A 560 -17.42 30.20 36.02
N GLU A 561 -18.47 29.77 35.29
CA GLU A 561 -18.32 28.80 34.21
C GLU A 561 -17.48 29.35 33.04
N TYR A 562 -17.74 30.59 32.59
CA TYR A 562 -16.92 31.16 31.53
C TYR A 562 -15.50 31.44 32.01
N GLY A 563 -15.28 31.79 33.28
CA GLY A 563 -13.95 31.98 33.86
C GLY A 563 -13.13 30.69 33.83
N ARG A 564 -13.71 29.58 34.32
CA ARG A 564 -13.10 28.23 34.25
C ARG A 564 -12.85 27.77 32.82
N PHE A 565 -13.74 28.10 31.89
CA PHE A 565 -13.55 27.81 30.48
C PHE A 565 -12.40 28.64 29.87
N ALA A 566 -12.37 29.95 30.16
CA ALA A 566 -11.47 30.90 29.52
C ALA A 566 -10.04 30.84 30.07
N ARG A 567 -9.83 30.61 31.38
CA ARG A 567 -8.48 30.45 31.94
C ARG A 567 -8.03 29.01 31.94
N LEU A 568 -6.86 28.75 31.37
CA LEU A 568 -6.11 27.52 31.59
C LEU A 568 -5.26 27.63 32.86
N ASN A 569 -4.89 28.85 33.26
CA ASN A 569 -4.10 29.13 34.45
C ASN A 569 -2.79 28.32 34.49
N ILE A 570 -2.11 28.29 33.33
CA ILE A 570 -0.85 27.57 33.13
C ILE A 570 0.20 28.07 34.13
N ASP A 571 0.89 27.14 34.78
CA ASP A 571 2.09 27.43 35.55
C ASP A 571 3.31 27.41 34.61
N PRO A 572 3.96 28.57 34.36
CA PRO A 572 5.09 28.67 33.44
C PRO A 572 6.27 27.76 33.77
N ASP A 573 6.49 27.47 35.07
CA ASP A 573 7.63 26.65 35.53
C ASP A 573 7.42 25.16 35.23
N THR A 574 6.19 24.76 34.88
CA THR A 574 5.82 23.38 34.57
C THR A 574 5.73 23.10 33.07
N ILE A 575 5.99 24.09 32.21
CA ILE A 575 5.96 23.94 30.76
C ILE A 575 7.04 22.93 30.34
N SER A 576 6.59 21.75 29.89
CA SER A 576 7.45 20.67 29.43
C SER A 576 7.66 20.69 27.91
N TRP A 577 6.78 21.37 27.17
CA TRP A 577 6.80 21.37 25.70
C TRP A 577 7.90 22.28 25.14
N SER A 578 8.84 21.67 24.39
CA SER A 578 9.95 22.34 23.72
C SER A 578 9.68 22.52 22.22
N ARG A 579 10.49 23.37 21.57
CA ARG A 579 10.48 23.51 20.11
C ARG A 579 11.35 22.42 19.47
N VAL A 580 11.24 22.24 18.15
CA VAL A 580 12.08 21.28 17.42
C VAL A 580 12.61 21.81 16.10
N MET A 581 13.73 21.23 15.66
CA MET A 581 14.36 21.47 14.37
C MET A 581 15.17 20.24 13.96
N ASP A 582 15.12 19.81 12.70
CA ASP A 582 15.83 18.61 12.25
C ASP A 582 17.27 18.89 11.79
N VAL A 583 18.01 19.64 12.63
CA VAL A 583 19.42 20.02 12.41
C VAL A 583 20.17 19.82 13.73
N ASN A 584 21.44 19.42 13.63
CA ASN A 584 22.30 19.24 14.80
C ASN A 584 22.81 20.60 15.34
N ASP A 585 22.04 21.27 16.20
CA ASP A 585 22.40 22.56 16.77
C ASP A 585 22.45 22.55 18.31
N ARG A 586 23.67 22.40 18.85
CA ARG A 586 23.88 22.35 20.30
C ARG A 586 23.55 23.66 21.03
N PHE A 587 23.57 24.82 20.36
CA PHE A 587 23.33 26.11 21.02
C PHE A 587 21.85 26.36 21.29
N LEU A 588 20.95 25.57 20.69
CA LEU A 588 19.52 25.62 20.97
C LEU A 588 19.08 24.70 22.13
N ARG A 589 20.00 23.98 22.77
CA ARG A 589 19.70 23.10 23.93
C ARG A 589 19.08 23.84 25.12
N LYS A 590 19.41 25.12 25.28
CA LYS A 590 18.80 26.01 26.28
C LYS A 590 18.84 27.45 25.75
N ILE A 591 17.68 28.10 25.73
CA ILE A 591 17.49 29.46 25.24
C ILE A 591 16.46 30.20 26.11
N THR A 592 16.44 31.52 26.00
CA THR A 592 15.37 32.36 26.59
C THR A 592 14.61 33.07 25.46
N ILE A 593 13.29 32.95 25.43
CA ILE A 593 12.42 33.55 24.41
C ILE A 593 11.63 34.76 24.97
N GLY A 594 10.89 35.46 24.10
CA GLY A 594 9.99 36.56 24.52
C GLY A 594 10.69 37.88 24.84
N LYS A 595 11.93 38.09 24.35
CA LYS A 595 12.74 39.28 24.70
C LYS A 595 12.36 40.55 23.94
N SER A 596 11.48 40.48 22.94
CA SER A 596 11.00 41.67 22.24
C SER A 596 10.17 42.55 23.19
N PRO A 597 10.29 43.89 23.13
CA PRO A 597 9.45 44.79 23.92
C PRO A 597 7.94 44.57 23.72
N THR A 598 7.53 44.06 22.55
CA THR A 598 6.13 43.73 22.22
C THR A 598 5.55 42.63 23.10
N GLU A 599 6.41 41.77 23.67
CA GLU A 599 6.00 40.66 24.55
C GLU A 599 5.86 41.11 26.01
N LYS A 600 5.96 42.42 26.29
CA LYS A 600 5.67 43.02 27.60
C LYS A 600 6.46 42.38 28.75
N ASN A 601 7.75 42.13 28.52
CA ASN A 601 8.68 41.50 29.46
C ASN A 601 8.29 40.07 29.89
N GLN A 602 7.39 39.39 29.17
CA GLN A 602 7.09 37.99 29.41
C GLN A 602 8.12 37.11 28.70
N THR A 603 9.18 36.80 29.42
CA THR A 603 10.23 35.88 28.98
C THR A 603 10.10 34.54 29.67
N ARG A 604 10.64 33.48 29.04
CA ARG A 604 10.85 32.19 29.71
C ARG A 604 12.01 31.43 29.10
N ASP A 605 12.60 30.56 29.91
CA ASP A 605 13.58 29.59 29.44
C ASP A 605 12.90 28.40 28.74
N THR A 606 13.54 27.90 27.69
CA THR A 606 13.09 26.72 26.93
C THR A 606 14.24 26.11 26.15
N SER A 607 13.96 25.15 25.27
CA SER A 607 14.94 24.43 24.46
C SER A 607 14.39 24.04 23.10
N PHE A 608 15.30 23.62 22.22
CA PHE A 608 14.98 22.82 21.05
C PHE A 608 15.44 21.37 21.23
N SER A 609 14.69 20.45 20.66
CA SER A 609 15.12 19.06 20.41
C SER A 609 15.18 18.78 18.92
N ILE A 610 15.92 17.75 18.50
CA ILE A 610 15.87 17.32 17.10
C ILE A 610 14.46 16.81 16.77
N THR A 611 13.94 17.04 15.57
CA THR A 611 12.51 16.79 15.24
C THR A 611 12.06 15.36 15.54
N VAL A 612 12.90 14.38 15.26
CA VAL A 612 12.61 12.96 15.54
C VAL A 612 12.52 12.62 17.04
N ALA A 613 12.89 13.54 17.94
CA ALA A 613 12.69 13.45 19.39
C ALA A 613 11.33 14.00 19.85
N SER A 614 10.54 14.61 18.98
CA SER A 614 9.19 15.10 19.31
C SER A 614 8.26 13.96 19.73
N GLU A 615 7.38 14.22 20.71
CA GLU A 615 6.31 13.28 21.05
C GLU A 615 5.37 13.05 19.86
N ILE A 616 5.17 14.05 18.99
CA ILE A 616 4.37 13.91 17.77
C ILE A 616 4.95 12.83 16.85
N MET A 617 6.29 12.69 16.78
CA MET A 617 6.92 11.61 16.02
C MET A 617 6.57 10.23 16.60
N ALA A 618 6.58 10.10 17.93
CA ALA A 618 6.18 8.86 18.59
C ALA A 618 4.68 8.56 18.40
N ILE A 619 3.82 9.58 18.41
CA ILE A 619 2.39 9.46 18.11
C ILE A 619 2.17 8.99 16.68
N LEU A 620 2.84 9.60 15.70
CA LEU A 620 2.73 9.21 14.29
C LEU A 620 3.14 7.75 14.07
N ALA A 621 4.18 7.31 14.79
CA ALA A 621 4.65 5.93 14.74
C ALA A 621 3.72 4.92 15.46
N LEU A 622 2.96 5.35 16.47
CA LEU A 622 2.07 4.50 17.27
C LEU A 622 0.58 4.64 16.92
N ALA A 623 0.21 5.53 16.01
CA ALA A 623 -1.17 5.67 15.58
C ALA A 623 -1.59 4.44 14.75
N THR A 624 -2.82 3.96 14.95
CA THR A 624 -3.42 2.88 14.13
C THR A 624 -4.16 3.42 12.91
N ASP A 625 -4.68 4.64 13.01
CA ASP A 625 -5.41 5.35 11.96
C ASP A 625 -5.45 6.86 12.26
N LEU A 626 -6.13 7.64 11.41
CA LEU A 626 -6.24 9.09 11.55
C LEU A 626 -7.03 9.52 12.79
N ALA A 627 -8.04 8.76 13.21
CA ALA A 627 -8.85 9.06 14.38
C ALA A 627 -8.04 8.82 15.66
N ASP A 628 -7.31 7.70 15.75
CA ASP A 628 -6.39 7.40 16.84
C ASP A 628 -5.26 8.44 16.93
N MET A 629 -4.64 8.82 15.80
CA MET A 629 -3.64 9.90 15.79
C MET A 629 -4.21 11.20 16.38
N LYS A 630 -5.42 11.60 15.96
CA LYS A 630 -6.09 12.81 16.46
C LYS A 630 -6.39 12.71 17.96
N GLU A 631 -6.84 11.56 18.44
CA GLU A 631 -7.09 11.32 19.86
C GLU A 631 -5.79 11.42 20.67
N ARG A 632 -4.71 10.78 20.22
CA ARG A 632 -3.38 10.86 20.85
C ARG A 632 -2.85 12.28 20.91
N LEU A 633 -2.96 13.04 19.83
CA LEU A 633 -2.60 14.46 19.79
C LEU A 633 -3.39 15.28 20.81
N SER A 634 -4.67 14.94 21.06
CA SER A 634 -5.50 15.62 22.06
C SER A 634 -5.06 15.37 23.51
N LYS A 635 -4.41 14.23 23.77
CA LYS A 635 -3.97 13.78 25.10
C LYS A 635 -2.58 14.29 25.49
N MET A 636 -1.83 14.89 24.56
CA MET A 636 -0.49 15.43 24.87
C MET A 636 -0.58 16.48 25.98
N VAL A 637 0.22 16.29 27.03
CA VAL A 637 0.32 17.20 28.18
C VAL A 637 1.49 18.14 27.95
N VAL A 638 1.24 19.44 27.91
CA VAL A 638 2.26 20.46 27.57
C VAL A 638 2.74 21.27 28.78
N ALA A 639 1.93 21.31 29.83
CA ALA A 639 2.19 22.00 31.10
C ALA A 639 1.23 21.49 32.18
N MET A 640 1.39 21.98 33.41
CA MET A 640 0.38 21.91 34.46
C MET A 640 -0.25 23.30 34.67
N ASP A 641 -1.47 23.34 35.20
CA ASP A 641 -2.04 24.56 35.76
C ASP A 641 -1.49 24.82 37.17
N LYS A 642 -1.76 26.00 37.74
CA LYS A 642 -1.32 26.34 39.12
C LYS A 642 -1.96 25.49 40.22
N ASN A 643 -2.96 24.66 39.89
CA ASN A 643 -3.55 23.69 40.81
C ASN A 643 -2.95 22.28 40.63
N GLY A 644 -1.98 22.13 39.73
CA GLY A 644 -1.32 20.87 39.40
C GLY A 644 -2.11 19.97 38.44
N ASN A 645 -3.17 20.45 37.78
CA ASN A 645 -3.89 19.67 36.77
C ASN A 645 -3.18 19.71 35.41
N PRO A 646 -3.23 18.63 34.62
CA PRO A 646 -2.64 18.62 33.29
C PRO A 646 -3.32 19.61 32.34
N VAL A 647 -2.53 20.40 31.62
CA VAL A 647 -3.00 21.23 30.49
C VAL A 647 -2.62 20.51 29.20
N THR A 648 -3.63 20.21 28.39
CA THR A 648 -3.45 19.40 27.17
C THR A 648 -3.36 20.25 25.90
N ALA A 649 -2.88 19.66 24.81
CA ALA A 649 -2.94 20.30 23.49
C ALA A 649 -4.38 20.58 23.02
N ASP A 650 -5.38 19.81 23.47
CA ASP A 650 -6.79 20.07 23.15
C ASP A 650 -7.34 21.28 23.93
N ASP A 651 -6.83 21.55 25.13
CA ASP A 651 -7.17 22.78 25.89
C ASP A 651 -6.65 24.05 25.21
N LEU A 652 -5.56 23.93 24.45
CA LEU A 652 -5.02 24.97 23.58
C LEU A 652 -5.71 25.04 22.21
N ALA A 653 -6.74 24.23 21.98
CA ALA A 653 -7.45 24.10 20.70
C ALA A 653 -6.56 23.64 19.52
N MET A 654 -5.45 22.94 19.79
CA MET A 654 -4.44 22.61 18.79
C MET A 654 -4.65 21.27 18.07
N THR A 655 -5.48 20.38 18.62
CA THR A 655 -5.69 19.04 18.05
C THR A 655 -6.10 19.06 16.58
N GLY A 656 -7.04 19.91 16.20
CA GLY A 656 -7.50 20.03 14.81
C GLY A 656 -6.42 20.53 13.87
N ALA A 657 -5.72 21.61 14.24
CA ALA A 657 -4.67 22.21 13.43
C ALA A 657 -3.48 21.27 13.22
N MET A 658 -3.03 20.59 14.28
CA MET A 658 -1.96 19.59 14.17
C MET A 658 -2.37 18.41 13.29
N THR A 659 -3.61 17.93 13.42
CA THR A 659 -4.12 16.85 12.56
C THR A 659 -4.12 17.25 11.08
N VAL A 660 -4.47 18.50 10.76
CA VAL A 660 -4.43 19.03 9.39
C VAL A 660 -3.00 19.07 8.85
N LEU A 661 -2.03 19.53 9.65
CA LEU A 661 -0.61 19.56 9.25
C LEU A 661 -0.04 18.16 9.02
N LEU A 662 -0.55 17.15 9.73
CA LEU A 662 -0.07 15.77 9.67
C LEU A 662 -0.90 14.86 8.74
N LYS A 663 -1.92 15.40 8.05
CA LYS A 663 -2.89 14.60 7.28
C LYS A 663 -2.27 13.73 6.19
N ASP A 664 -1.18 14.20 5.59
CA ASP A 664 -0.43 13.49 4.55
C ASP A 664 0.77 12.75 5.16
N ALA A 665 1.33 13.28 6.25
CA ALA A 665 2.46 12.70 6.97
C ALA A 665 2.13 11.36 7.64
N ILE A 666 0.85 11.04 7.88
CA ILE A 666 0.41 9.74 8.42
C ILE A 666 0.44 8.60 7.39
N GLN A 667 0.52 8.93 6.10
CA GLN A 667 0.60 7.93 5.04
C GLN A 667 2.05 7.44 4.89
N PRO A 668 2.33 6.14 4.82
CA PRO A 668 3.69 5.65 4.59
C PRO A 668 4.22 6.01 3.20
N THR A 669 5.55 6.12 3.08
CA THR A 669 6.22 6.35 1.79
C THR A 669 6.69 5.03 1.21
N LEU A 670 6.16 4.65 0.05
CA LEU A 670 6.61 3.53 -0.76
C LEU A 670 7.90 3.91 -1.51
N MET A 671 8.91 3.06 -1.38
CA MET A 671 10.18 3.05 -2.13
C MET A 671 10.52 1.59 -2.48
N GLN A 672 11.73 1.35 -2.98
CA GLN A 672 12.18 0.02 -3.39
C GLN A 672 13.64 -0.26 -3.04
N THR A 673 13.99 -1.55 -3.03
CA THR A 673 15.37 -2.02 -2.87
C THR A 673 16.12 -2.06 -4.20
N MET A 674 17.41 -2.41 -4.15
CA MET A 674 18.26 -2.68 -5.32
C MET A 674 17.66 -3.70 -6.31
N GLU A 675 16.90 -4.69 -5.81
CA GLU A 675 16.25 -5.72 -6.64
C GLU A 675 14.75 -5.42 -6.87
N GLY A 676 14.32 -4.18 -6.63
CA GLY A 676 12.94 -3.72 -6.85
C GLY A 676 11.93 -4.22 -5.81
N THR A 677 12.36 -4.80 -4.70
CA THR A 677 11.47 -5.26 -3.62
C THR A 677 10.84 -4.04 -2.93
N PRO A 678 9.54 -4.05 -2.58
CA PRO A 678 8.89 -2.86 -2.02
C PRO A 678 9.29 -2.61 -0.56
N VAL A 679 9.43 -1.33 -0.23
CA VAL A 679 9.79 -0.86 1.12
C VAL A 679 8.88 0.28 1.53
N PHE A 680 8.31 0.19 2.74
CA PHE A 680 7.74 1.35 3.40
C PHE A 680 8.78 2.02 4.29
N VAL A 681 9.00 3.31 4.03
CA VAL A 681 9.76 4.20 4.89
C VAL A 681 8.76 5.13 5.57
N HIS A 682 8.66 5.05 6.89
CA HIS A 682 7.70 5.88 7.59
C HIS A 682 8.04 6.10 9.06
N THR A 683 8.06 7.37 9.48
CA THR A 683 8.39 7.84 10.82
C THR A 683 9.81 7.46 11.27
N GLY A 684 10.34 8.09 12.31
CA GLY A 684 11.68 7.80 12.79
C GLY A 684 11.92 8.17 14.24
N PRO A 685 11.08 7.74 15.20
CA PRO A 685 11.27 8.09 16.60
C PRO A 685 12.62 7.60 17.13
N PHE A 686 13.19 8.36 18.07
CA PHE A 686 14.37 7.93 18.80
C PHE A 686 14.13 6.61 19.52
N ALA A 687 15.10 5.69 19.46
CA ALA A 687 15.01 4.42 20.18
C ALA A 687 15.38 4.51 21.66
N ASN A 688 15.93 5.65 22.11
CA ASN A 688 16.23 5.90 23.53
C ASN A 688 15.00 6.43 24.27
N ILE A 689 14.57 7.63 23.90
CA ILE A 689 13.48 8.38 24.55
C ILE A 689 12.09 8.05 24.01
N ALA A 690 12.01 7.18 22.99
CA ALA A 690 10.80 6.59 22.48
C ALA A 690 11.08 5.13 22.08
N HIS A 691 10.13 4.49 21.39
CA HIS A 691 10.16 3.06 21.12
C HIS A 691 11.07 2.63 19.96
N GLY A 692 11.47 3.56 19.08
CA GLY A 692 12.53 3.28 18.10
C GLY A 692 12.15 2.41 16.91
N CYS A 693 10.88 2.40 16.50
CA CYS A 693 10.38 1.61 15.38
C CYS A 693 9.75 2.49 14.30
N SER A 694 9.59 1.95 13.09
CA SER A 694 8.72 2.50 12.05
C SER A 694 7.25 2.47 12.48
N SER A 695 6.36 3.08 11.70
CA SER A 695 4.95 3.22 12.10
C SER A 695 4.17 1.91 12.11
N ILE A 696 3.18 1.81 13.01
CA ILE A 696 2.17 0.73 13.01
C ILE A 696 1.38 0.69 11.70
N ILE A 697 1.02 1.85 11.15
CA ILE A 697 0.26 1.96 9.89
C ILE A 697 1.02 1.32 8.72
N ALA A 698 2.32 1.57 8.59
CA ALA A 698 3.15 0.95 7.56
C ALA A 698 3.17 -0.57 7.67
N ASP A 699 3.33 -1.10 8.88
CA ASP A 699 3.32 -2.55 9.10
C ASP A 699 1.93 -3.14 8.79
N ALA A 700 0.85 -2.50 9.22
CA ALA A 700 -0.51 -2.95 8.96
C ALA A 700 -0.82 -2.99 7.46
N LEU A 701 -0.44 -1.94 6.73
CA LEU A 701 -0.58 -1.87 5.27
C LEU A 701 0.23 -2.98 4.59
N ALA A 702 1.50 -3.13 4.94
CA ALA A 702 2.37 -4.18 4.41
C ALA A 702 1.79 -5.57 4.68
N LEU A 703 1.34 -5.84 5.91
CA LEU A 703 0.78 -7.15 6.31
C LEU A 703 -0.46 -7.49 5.49
N LYS A 704 -1.31 -6.50 5.21
CA LYS A 704 -2.46 -6.67 4.33
C LYS A 704 -2.01 -6.90 2.89
N LEU A 705 -1.11 -6.09 2.34
CA LEU A 705 -0.67 -6.20 0.93
C LEU A 705 0.04 -7.51 0.59
N VAL A 706 0.87 -8.05 1.50
CA VAL A 706 1.57 -9.31 1.26
C VAL A 706 0.64 -10.53 1.36
N GLY A 707 -0.49 -10.39 2.06
CA GLY A 707 -1.47 -11.46 2.29
C GLY A 707 -0.99 -12.57 3.22
N ALA A 708 -1.87 -13.53 3.51
CA ALA A 708 -1.67 -14.56 4.54
C ALA A 708 -0.40 -15.43 4.36
N GLN A 709 0.08 -15.58 3.13
CA GLN A 709 1.27 -16.39 2.78
C GLN A 709 2.54 -15.54 2.61
N GLY A 710 2.42 -14.22 2.77
CA GLY A 710 3.51 -13.27 2.64
C GLY A 710 4.20 -12.93 3.96
N TYR A 711 5.23 -12.09 3.88
CA TYR A 711 6.15 -11.80 4.98
C TYR A 711 6.42 -10.29 5.08
N VAL A 712 6.40 -9.74 6.28
CA VAL A 712 6.77 -8.34 6.53
C VAL A 712 7.94 -8.30 7.48
N ALA A 713 9.08 -7.80 7.02
CA ALA A 713 10.24 -7.55 7.86
C ALA A 713 10.25 -6.09 8.31
N THR A 714 10.14 -5.86 9.62
CA THR A 714 10.27 -4.54 10.24
C THR A 714 11.49 -4.55 11.15
N GLU A 715 11.98 -3.38 11.57
CA GLU A 715 13.14 -3.29 12.46
C GLU A 715 12.89 -2.52 13.74
N ALA A 716 13.66 -2.86 14.77
CA ALA A 716 13.73 -2.13 16.02
C ALA A 716 15.12 -1.53 16.25
N GLY A 717 15.18 -0.25 16.63
CA GLY A 717 16.44 0.48 16.80
C GLY A 717 17.31 -0.08 17.92
N PHE A 718 18.64 -0.06 17.74
CA PHE A 718 19.63 -0.65 18.66
C PHE A 718 19.51 -2.18 18.82
N GLY A 719 19.83 -2.69 20.02
CA GLY A 719 19.84 -4.10 20.36
C GLY A 719 18.53 -4.58 20.98
N SER A 720 18.51 -5.85 21.38
CA SER A 720 17.32 -6.50 21.93
C SER A 720 16.84 -5.91 23.27
N ASP A 721 17.75 -5.30 24.01
CA ASP A 721 17.56 -4.69 25.33
C ASP A 721 16.83 -3.34 25.26
N ILE A 722 16.91 -2.65 24.12
CA ILE A 722 16.24 -1.36 23.93
C ILE A 722 15.15 -1.48 22.86
N GLY A 723 15.54 -1.71 21.61
CA GLY A 723 14.60 -1.66 20.49
C GLY A 723 13.58 -2.78 20.56
N MET A 724 14.06 -4.02 20.64
CA MET A 724 13.16 -5.18 20.61
C MET A 724 12.26 -5.21 21.85
N GLU A 725 12.79 -4.90 23.04
CA GLU A 725 11.99 -4.76 24.26
C GLU A 725 10.82 -3.78 24.05
N LYS A 726 11.09 -2.58 23.52
CA LYS A 726 10.07 -1.56 23.27
C LYS A 726 9.13 -1.91 22.12
N PHE A 727 9.64 -2.55 21.08
CA PHE A 727 8.82 -3.09 20.01
C PHE A 727 7.76 -4.06 20.59
N LEU A 728 8.18 -4.98 21.46
CA LEU A 728 7.31 -6.01 22.02
C LEU A 728 6.40 -5.47 23.15
N ASN A 729 6.88 -4.58 24.02
CA ASN A 729 6.10 -4.06 25.15
C ASN A 729 5.33 -2.76 24.87
N ILE A 730 5.66 -2.01 23.81
CA ILE A 730 4.98 -0.75 23.46
C ILE A 730 4.28 -0.89 22.12
N LYS A 731 5.01 -1.15 21.02
CA LYS A 731 4.42 -1.16 19.67
C LYS A 731 3.43 -2.32 19.47
N CYS A 732 3.76 -3.53 19.92
CA CYS A 732 2.85 -4.68 19.85
C CYS A 732 1.60 -4.48 20.73
N ARG A 733 1.73 -3.80 21.88
CA ARG A 733 0.55 -3.43 22.70
C ARG A 733 -0.35 -2.42 22.01
N ALA A 734 0.24 -1.38 21.42
CA ALA A 734 -0.51 -0.32 20.77
C ALA A 734 -1.18 -0.81 19.47
N SER A 735 -0.52 -1.68 18.71
CA SER A 735 -1.04 -2.21 17.44
C SER A 735 -1.92 -3.45 17.59
N GLY A 736 -1.73 -4.24 18.65
CA GLY A 736 -2.26 -5.60 18.75
C GLY A 736 -1.54 -6.63 17.86
N LEU A 737 -0.51 -6.22 17.10
CA LEU A 737 0.29 -7.12 16.27
C LEU A 737 1.25 -7.95 17.12
N VAL A 738 1.50 -9.19 16.68
CA VAL A 738 2.39 -10.13 17.37
C VAL A 738 3.37 -10.73 16.35
N PRO A 739 4.68 -10.59 16.53
CA PRO A 739 5.66 -11.12 15.58
C PRO A 739 5.61 -12.66 15.52
N ASP A 740 5.88 -13.22 14.36
CA ASP A 740 6.03 -14.65 14.08
C ASP A 740 7.47 -15.13 14.30
N ALA A 741 8.45 -14.26 14.06
CA ALA A 741 9.85 -14.54 14.28
C ALA A 741 10.63 -13.27 14.65
N VAL A 742 11.76 -13.45 15.33
CA VAL A 742 12.76 -12.41 15.56
C VAL A 742 14.04 -12.79 14.83
N VAL A 743 14.65 -11.84 14.12
CA VAL A 743 16.01 -11.97 13.59
C VAL A 743 16.96 -11.14 14.44
N LEU A 744 17.99 -11.76 15.01
CA LEU A 744 19.06 -11.10 15.76
C LEU A 744 20.33 -11.03 14.91
N VAL A 745 20.76 -9.81 14.61
CA VAL A 745 21.92 -9.53 13.77
C VAL A 745 23.19 -9.37 14.61
N ALA A 746 24.25 -10.07 14.22
CA ALA A 746 25.57 -9.99 14.83
C ALA A 746 26.67 -10.03 13.77
N THR A 747 27.86 -9.56 14.14
CA THR A 747 29.09 -9.65 13.33
C THR A 747 30.22 -10.17 14.19
N ILE A 748 31.17 -10.90 13.59
CA ILE A 748 32.32 -11.45 14.31
C ILE A 748 33.13 -10.34 15.00
N ARG A 749 33.35 -9.22 14.31
CA ARG A 749 34.11 -8.08 14.84
C ARG A 749 33.42 -7.42 16.04
N ALA A 750 32.08 -7.27 16.00
CA ALA A 750 31.34 -6.76 17.16
C ALA A 750 31.42 -7.73 18.35
N LEU A 751 31.32 -9.05 18.10
CA LEU A 751 31.49 -10.06 19.15
C LEU A 751 32.91 -10.00 19.75
N LYS A 752 33.96 -9.88 18.95
CA LYS A 752 35.34 -9.69 19.45
C LYS A 752 35.45 -8.49 20.40
N MET A 753 34.78 -7.38 20.07
CA MET A 753 34.75 -6.20 20.95
C MET A 753 34.02 -6.50 22.27
N HIS A 754 32.90 -7.23 22.20
CA HIS A 754 32.20 -7.70 23.40
C HIS A 754 33.01 -8.70 24.23
N GLY A 755 33.93 -9.44 23.61
CA GLY A 755 34.86 -10.35 24.27
C GLY A 755 36.09 -9.70 24.91
N GLY A 756 36.19 -8.36 24.90
CA GLY A 756 37.32 -7.64 25.48
C GLY A 756 38.35 -7.14 24.47
N GLY A 757 37.98 -7.06 23.18
CA GLY A 757 38.84 -6.47 22.16
C GLY A 757 39.21 -4.99 22.44
N PRO A 758 40.32 -4.48 21.88
CA PRO A 758 40.79 -3.11 22.11
C PRO A 758 39.77 -2.03 21.71
N PRO A 759 39.70 -0.87 22.38
CA PRO A 759 38.79 0.21 22.01
C PRO A 759 38.97 0.67 20.54
N VAL A 760 37.86 0.94 19.86
CA VAL A 760 37.85 1.48 18.50
C VAL A 760 37.64 2.99 18.56
N LEU A 761 38.64 3.76 18.13
CA LEU A 761 38.62 5.23 18.15
C LEU A 761 38.44 5.79 16.73
N PRO A 762 37.52 6.75 16.52
CA PRO A 762 37.33 7.37 15.21
C PRO A 762 38.63 7.96 14.64
N GLY A 763 38.91 7.67 13.37
CA GLY A 763 40.10 8.17 12.66
C GLY A 763 41.39 7.38 12.91
N GLN A 764 41.37 6.34 13.75
CA GLN A 764 42.51 5.43 13.92
C GLN A 764 42.32 4.13 13.14
N PRO A 765 43.41 3.49 12.66
CA PRO A 765 43.34 2.16 12.05
C PRO A 765 42.75 1.13 13.02
N LEU A 766 42.00 0.17 12.47
CA LEU A 766 41.49 -0.95 13.25
C LEU A 766 42.64 -1.81 13.77
N ASN A 767 42.57 -2.19 15.05
CA ASN A 767 43.54 -3.11 15.64
C ASN A 767 43.47 -4.48 14.96
N ASN A 768 44.62 -5.16 14.82
CA ASN A 768 44.73 -6.49 14.22
C ASN A 768 43.80 -7.53 14.88
N ALA A 769 43.46 -7.37 16.16
CA ALA A 769 42.49 -8.21 16.84
C ALA A 769 41.13 -8.27 16.12
N TYR A 770 40.77 -7.26 15.31
CA TYR A 770 39.52 -7.20 14.55
C TYR A 770 39.65 -7.61 13.09
N THR A 771 40.87 -7.69 12.56
CA THR A 771 41.14 -8.02 11.14
C THR A 771 41.80 -9.38 10.96
N GLN A 772 42.24 -10.01 12.04
CA GLN A 772 42.77 -11.37 12.09
C GLN A 772 41.87 -12.28 12.94
N GLU A 773 42.07 -13.58 12.79
CA GLU A 773 41.38 -14.59 13.58
C GLU A 773 41.71 -14.45 15.09
N ASN A 774 40.67 -14.48 15.92
CA ASN A 774 40.75 -14.55 17.37
C ASN A 774 39.49 -15.23 17.94
N VAL A 775 39.49 -16.56 17.89
CA VAL A 775 38.38 -17.41 18.36
C VAL A 775 38.07 -17.20 19.85
N GLU A 776 39.06 -16.91 20.69
CA GLU A 776 38.84 -16.70 22.13
C GLU A 776 38.08 -15.40 22.43
N LEU A 777 38.40 -14.30 21.73
CA LEU A 777 37.62 -13.06 21.83
C LEU A 777 36.19 -13.28 21.32
N VAL A 778 36.01 -14.01 20.23
CA VAL A 778 34.67 -14.36 19.73
C VAL A 778 33.91 -15.16 20.77
N LYS A 779 34.51 -16.21 21.34
CA LYS A 779 33.91 -17.07 22.37
C LYS A 779 33.45 -16.27 23.59
N ALA A 780 34.29 -15.38 24.10
CA ALA A 780 33.94 -14.50 25.21
C ALA A 780 32.80 -13.53 24.84
N GLY A 781 32.83 -13.01 23.61
CA GLY A 781 31.83 -12.07 23.08
C GLY A 781 30.46 -12.67 22.82
N VAL A 782 30.38 -13.95 22.44
CA VAL A 782 29.13 -14.68 22.18
C VAL A 782 28.18 -14.62 23.37
N ALA A 783 28.68 -14.47 24.61
CA ALA A 783 27.84 -14.25 25.78
C ALA A 783 26.84 -13.09 25.60
N ASN A 784 27.24 -12.00 24.94
CA ASN A 784 26.35 -10.86 24.64
C ASN A 784 25.20 -11.30 23.72
N LEU A 785 25.51 -12.00 22.63
CA LEU A 785 24.51 -12.54 21.71
C LEU A 785 23.57 -13.54 22.40
N LEU A 786 24.09 -14.45 23.22
CA LEU A 786 23.29 -15.39 24.01
C LEU A 786 22.34 -14.67 24.98
N LYS A 787 22.77 -13.57 25.59
CA LYS A 787 21.88 -12.72 26.41
C LYS A 787 20.75 -12.12 25.58
N HIS A 788 21.03 -11.65 24.36
CA HIS A 788 19.99 -11.14 23.46
C HIS A 788 19.02 -12.24 22.98
N ILE A 789 19.51 -13.45 22.69
CA ILE A 789 18.64 -14.61 22.39
C ILE A 789 17.74 -14.93 23.60
N SER A 790 18.31 -14.99 24.81
CA SER A 790 17.56 -15.21 26.05
C SER A 790 16.48 -14.15 26.26
N ASN A 791 16.79 -12.87 26.01
CA ASN A 791 15.82 -11.79 26.09
C ASN A 791 14.66 -12.00 25.09
N GLY A 792 14.93 -12.38 23.84
CA GLY A 792 13.89 -12.69 22.85
C GLY A 792 13.00 -13.85 23.28
N ARG A 793 13.60 -14.95 23.78
CA ARG A 793 12.87 -16.13 24.25
C ARG A 793 11.91 -15.84 25.41
N LYS A 794 12.18 -14.83 26.24
CA LYS A 794 11.26 -14.44 27.34
C LYS A 794 9.88 -14.06 26.83
N PHE A 795 9.79 -13.52 25.61
CA PHE A 795 8.53 -13.16 24.95
C PHE A 795 7.85 -14.32 24.24
N GLY A 796 8.47 -15.51 24.15
CA GLY A 796 7.85 -16.71 23.56
C GLY A 796 7.75 -16.69 22.02
N VAL A 797 8.71 -16.04 21.35
CA VAL A 797 8.78 -15.95 19.88
C VAL A 797 10.04 -16.67 19.38
N PRO A 798 9.97 -17.43 18.27
CA PRO A 798 11.12 -18.06 17.61
C PRO A 798 12.23 -17.05 17.27
N ILE A 799 13.49 -17.42 17.52
CA ILE A 799 14.66 -16.55 17.31
C ILE A 799 15.57 -17.16 16.24
N VAL A 800 15.91 -16.37 15.20
CA VAL A 800 16.91 -16.70 14.17
C VAL A 800 18.07 -15.73 14.31
N VAL A 801 19.31 -16.22 14.24
CA VAL A 801 20.52 -15.38 14.27
C VAL A 801 21.05 -15.20 12.85
N ALA A 802 21.25 -13.94 12.44
CA ALA A 802 21.92 -13.57 11.20
C ALA A 802 23.35 -13.10 11.51
N ILE A 803 24.34 -13.82 10.99
CA ILE A 803 25.76 -13.49 11.11
C ILE A 803 26.19 -12.80 9.81
N ASN A 804 26.30 -11.47 9.84
CA ASN A 804 26.74 -10.70 8.68
C ASN A 804 28.24 -10.90 8.49
N ARG A 805 28.64 -11.50 7.35
CA ARG A 805 30.03 -11.81 7.04
C ARG A 805 30.80 -10.54 6.66
N PHE A 806 32.01 -10.40 7.21
CA PHE A 806 33.03 -9.49 6.72
C PHE A 806 34.19 -10.26 6.06
N GLN A 807 34.93 -9.58 5.18
CA GLN A 807 36.04 -10.17 4.43
C GLN A 807 37.14 -10.79 5.33
N THR A 808 37.29 -10.29 6.56
CA THR A 808 38.28 -10.74 7.53
C THR A 808 37.80 -11.88 8.43
N ASP A 809 36.52 -12.26 8.34
CA ASP A 809 35.94 -13.28 9.21
C ASP A 809 36.36 -14.67 8.72
N THR A 810 36.84 -15.53 9.64
CA THR A 810 37.22 -16.90 9.28
C THR A 810 36.07 -17.88 9.52
N ASP A 811 36.08 -19.00 8.80
CA ASP A 811 35.07 -20.04 8.97
C ASP A 811 35.07 -20.65 10.38
N ALA A 812 36.23 -20.67 11.06
CA ALA A 812 36.34 -21.14 12.44
C ALA A 812 35.60 -20.23 13.43
N GLU A 813 35.73 -18.90 13.26
CA GLU A 813 35.01 -17.92 14.09
C GLU A 813 33.50 -17.99 13.88
N ILE A 814 33.09 -18.10 12.61
CA ILE A 814 31.70 -18.22 12.22
C ILE A 814 31.08 -19.51 12.79
N GLU A 815 31.77 -20.65 12.66
CA GLU A 815 31.26 -21.93 13.13
C GLU A 815 31.12 -21.98 14.65
N LEU A 816 32.04 -21.34 15.38
CA LEU A 816 31.93 -21.19 16.82
C LEU A 816 30.64 -20.44 17.20
N VAL A 817 30.36 -19.30 16.56
CA VAL A 817 29.13 -18.54 16.83
C VAL A 817 27.89 -19.37 16.52
N ARG A 818 27.87 -20.05 15.35
CA ARG A 818 26.75 -20.88 14.92
C ARG A 818 26.46 -22.00 15.92
N SER A 819 27.48 -22.78 16.28
CA SER A 819 27.36 -23.91 17.20
C SER A 819 26.92 -23.48 18.60
N MET A 820 27.40 -22.35 19.11
CA MET A 820 26.97 -21.83 20.42
C MET A 820 25.54 -21.28 20.42
N CYS A 821 25.05 -20.73 19.31
CA CYS A 821 23.69 -20.19 19.24
C CYS A 821 22.61 -21.29 19.15
N VAL A 822 22.89 -22.38 18.42
CA VAL A 822 21.92 -23.46 18.15
C VAL A 822 22.13 -24.66 19.08
N GLY A 823 23.33 -24.81 19.66
CA GLY A 823 23.68 -25.89 20.58
C GLY A 823 22.99 -25.80 21.94
N GLU A 824 23.36 -26.72 22.83
CA GLU A 824 22.79 -26.80 24.18
C GLU A 824 23.00 -25.48 24.95
N GLY A 825 21.91 -24.88 25.42
CA GLY A 825 21.92 -23.58 26.11
C GLY A 825 21.85 -22.34 25.20
N GLY A 826 22.00 -22.48 23.88
CA GLY A 826 21.98 -21.37 22.93
C GLY A 826 20.58 -20.80 22.67
N GLY A 827 19.63 -21.68 22.33
CA GLY A 827 18.21 -21.35 22.25
C GLY A 827 17.73 -20.61 21.00
N ALA A 828 18.57 -20.41 19.99
CA ALA A 828 18.13 -19.98 18.67
C ALA A 828 17.62 -21.17 17.85
N GLU A 829 16.60 -20.95 17.01
CA GLU A 829 16.10 -21.96 16.05
C GLU A 829 17.11 -22.22 14.93
N ALA A 830 17.84 -21.18 14.54
CA ALA A 830 18.89 -21.25 13.53
C ALA A 830 19.90 -20.10 13.72
N ALA A 831 21.13 -20.32 13.26
CA ALA A 831 22.14 -19.28 13.11
C ALA A 831 22.78 -19.43 11.73
N VAL A 832 22.69 -18.38 10.91
CA VAL A 832 23.04 -18.46 9.48
C VAL A 832 23.95 -17.30 9.08
N VAL A 833 24.90 -17.60 8.21
CA VAL A 833 25.80 -16.60 7.62
C VAL A 833 25.08 -15.87 6.50
N CYS A 834 25.38 -14.58 6.40
CA CYS A 834 24.73 -13.66 5.49
C CYS A 834 25.77 -12.85 4.72
N ASP A 835 25.72 -12.94 3.39
CA ASP A 835 26.62 -12.26 2.44
C ASP A 835 25.88 -11.19 1.62
N HIS A 836 24.69 -10.79 2.05
CA HIS A 836 23.79 -9.91 1.30
C HIS A 836 24.31 -8.48 1.11
N TRP A 837 25.29 -8.03 1.90
CA TRP A 837 25.97 -6.76 1.65
C TRP A 837 26.73 -6.78 0.30
N SER A 838 27.39 -7.89 -0.03
CA SER A 838 28.14 -8.03 -1.29
C SER A 838 27.33 -8.70 -2.41
N GLN A 839 26.30 -9.49 -2.09
CA GLN A 839 25.56 -10.32 -3.06
C GLN A 839 24.06 -10.00 -3.17
N GLY A 840 23.55 -8.95 -2.49
CA GLY A 840 22.13 -8.63 -2.51
C GLY A 840 21.25 -9.75 -1.93
N GLY A 841 20.07 -10.00 -2.52
CA GLY A 841 19.13 -11.00 -2.02
C GLY A 841 19.67 -12.43 -2.05
N GLU A 842 20.54 -12.75 -3.02
CA GLU A 842 21.17 -14.06 -3.13
C GLU A 842 22.00 -14.39 -1.88
N GLY A 843 22.69 -13.40 -1.31
CA GLY A 843 23.47 -13.53 -0.07
C GLY A 843 22.64 -13.72 1.20
N ALA A 844 21.31 -13.70 1.13
CA ALA A 844 20.40 -13.88 2.27
C ALA A 844 19.43 -15.08 2.12
N LEU A 845 19.64 -15.96 1.14
CA LEU A 845 18.73 -17.11 0.92
C LEU A 845 18.63 -18.05 2.12
N LEU A 846 19.76 -18.33 2.79
CA LEU A 846 19.77 -19.16 4.00
C LEU A 846 19.01 -18.50 5.16
N LEU A 847 19.07 -17.17 5.25
CA LEU A 847 18.28 -16.41 6.23
C LEU A 847 16.79 -16.45 5.89
N ALA A 848 16.42 -16.30 4.63
CA ALA A 848 15.03 -16.43 4.20
C ALA A 848 14.47 -17.83 4.55
N ASP A 849 15.21 -18.90 4.27
CA ASP A 849 14.79 -20.27 4.59
C ASP A 849 14.64 -20.48 6.11
N ALA A 850 15.60 -19.99 6.90
CA ALA A 850 15.53 -20.07 8.36
C ALA A 850 14.34 -19.27 8.94
N VAL A 851 14.06 -18.09 8.40
CA VAL A 851 12.92 -17.26 8.81
C VAL A 851 11.60 -17.91 8.45
N ILE A 852 11.46 -18.45 7.22
CA ILE A 852 10.26 -19.21 6.81
C ILE A 852 10.01 -20.36 7.78
N ALA A 853 11.04 -21.15 8.08
CA ALA A 853 10.93 -22.27 9.01
C ALA A 853 10.56 -21.81 10.44
N ALA A 854 11.11 -20.70 10.91
CA ALA A 854 10.79 -20.13 12.22
C ALA A 854 9.34 -19.63 12.30
N CYS A 855 8.81 -19.03 11.23
CA CYS A 855 7.42 -18.54 11.17
C CYS A 855 6.36 -19.65 11.16
N GLU A 856 6.76 -20.91 10.93
CA GLU A 856 5.88 -22.09 11.04
C GLU A 856 5.95 -22.76 12.42
N ARG A 857 6.83 -22.31 13.31
CA ARG A 857 6.88 -22.80 14.69
C ARG A 857 5.73 -22.20 15.51
N PRO A 858 5.18 -22.95 16.48
CA PRO A 858 4.21 -22.40 17.40
C PRO A 858 4.85 -21.29 18.25
N LYS A 859 4.17 -20.15 18.36
CA LYS A 859 4.57 -19.05 19.23
C LYS A 859 3.64 -18.96 20.45
N SER A 860 4.21 -18.64 21.60
CA SER A 860 3.48 -18.44 22.86
C SER A 860 3.73 -17.03 23.37
N PHE A 861 3.35 -16.04 22.55
CA PHE A 861 3.69 -14.66 22.81
C PHE A 861 3.15 -14.18 24.17
N ARG A 862 4.02 -13.53 24.93
CA ARG A 862 3.66 -12.85 26.18
C ARG A 862 4.46 -11.57 26.32
N PHE A 863 3.85 -10.57 26.93
CA PHE A 863 4.55 -9.37 27.33
C PHE A 863 5.46 -9.64 28.53
N LEU A 864 6.49 -8.80 28.70
CA LEU A 864 7.46 -8.96 29.78
C LEU A 864 6.86 -8.69 31.16
N TYR A 865 5.90 -7.77 31.24
CA TYR A 865 5.24 -7.34 32.47
C TYR A 865 3.74 -7.07 32.25
N ASN A 866 2.95 -7.01 33.33
CA ASN A 866 1.56 -6.54 33.29
C ASN A 866 1.51 -5.00 33.46
N LEU A 867 0.57 -4.33 32.80
CA LEU A 867 0.33 -2.90 32.95
C LEU A 867 -0.21 -2.52 34.34
N ASP A 868 -0.78 -3.45 35.09
CA ASP A 868 -1.25 -3.21 36.47
C ASP A 868 -0.11 -3.16 37.51
N LEU A 869 1.13 -3.49 37.14
CA LEU A 869 2.28 -3.28 38.02
C LEU A 869 2.51 -1.77 38.24
N SER A 870 3.10 -1.44 39.39
CA SER A 870 3.57 -0.07 39.65
C SER A 870 4.61 0.36 38.61
N ILE A 871 4.80 1.68 38.44
CA ILE A 871 5.82 2.19 37.50
C ILE A 871 7.21 1.68 37.90
N GLU A 872 7.49 1.67 39.21
CA GLU A 872 8.75 1.18 39.76
C GLU A 872 8.97 -0.32 39.48
N ASP A 873 7.94 -1.15 39.66
CA ASP A 873 8.05 -2.59 39.41
C ASP A 873 8.23 -2.91 37.92
N LYS A 874 7.65 -2.11 37.02
CA LYS A 874 7.93 -2.22 35.57
C LYS A 874 9.38 -1.90 35.27
N ILE A 875 9.93 -0.82 35.84
CA ILE A 875 11.35 -0.45 35.70
C ILE A 875 12.25 -1.58 36.22
N LYS A 876 11.96 -2.11 37.42
CA LYS A 876 12.70 -3.23 38.02
C LYS A 876 12.64 -4.48 37.14
N THR A 877 11.46 -4.83 36.63
CA THR A 877 11.28 -5.99 35.75
C THR A 877 12.11 -5.87 34.49
N ILE A 878 12.05 -4.73 33.79
CA ILE A 878 12.87 -4.51 32.59
C ILE A 878 14.36 -4.60 32.94
N SER A 879 14.76 -3.97 34.04
CA SER A 879 16.18 -3.89 34.44
C SER A 879 16.76 -5.26 34.81
N ALA A 880 16.02 -6.07 35.57
CA ALA A 880 16.45 -7.42 35.93
C ALA A 880 16.43 -8.35 34.71
N GLU A 881 15.31 -8.39 33.99
CA GLU A 881 15.08 -9.42 32.97
C GLU A 881 15.84 -9.15 31.67
N MET A 882 15.88 -7.89 31.21
CA MET A 882 16.52 -7.52 29.94
C MET A 882 17.99 -7.17 30.12
N TYR A 883 18.34 -6.43 31.18
CA TYR A 883 19.71 -5.94 31.37
C TYR A 883 20.56 -6.87 32.24
N GLY A 884 19.94 -7.61 33.16
CA GLY A 884 20.67 -8.36 34.18
C GLY A 884 21.15 -7.50 35.35
N ALA A 885 20.49 -6.35 35.58
CA ALA A 885 20.81 -5.46 36.70
C ALA A 885 20.44 -6.13 38.03
N SER A 886 21.27 -5.91 39.06
CA SER A 886 21.02 -6.46 40.40
C SER A 886 20.06 -5.58 41.21
N THR A 887 20.14 -4.27 41.02
CA THR A 887 19.26 -3.30 41.70
C THR A 887 18.89 -2.14 40.78
N VAL A 888 17.85 -1.41 41.16
CA VAL A 888 17.44 -0.15 40.53
C VAL A 888 17.40 0.93 41.61
N GLU A 889 18.09 2.03 41.36
CA GLU A 889 18.12 3.19 42.23
C GLU A 889 17.32 4.33 41.58
N LEU A 890 16.35 4.86 42.31
CA LEU A 890 15.51 5.96 41.85
C LEU A 890 15.91 7.24 42.60
N ALA A 891 16.17 8.32 41.86
CA ALA A 891 16.36 9.62 42.48
C ALA A 891 15.11 10.05 43.28
N PRO A 892 15.24 10.81 44.38
CA PRO A 892 14.08 11.26 45.17
C PRO A 892 13.04 12.02 44.34
N SER A 893 13.48 12.83 43.38
CA SER A 893 12.60 13.54 42.43
C SER A 893 11.82 12.59 41.51
N VAL A 894 12.41 11.45 41.14
CA VAL A 894 11.77 10.41 40.32
C VAL A 894 10.68 9.69 41.12
N GLN A 895 10.95 9.35 42.39
CA GLN A 895 9.95 8.72 43.27
C GLN A 895 8.72 9.63 43.47
N GLN A 896 8.93 10.93 43.68
CA GLN A 896 7.84 11.90 43.79
C GLN A 896 7.00 11.96 42.52
N ARG A 897 7.64 12.05 41.35
CA ARG A 897 6.92 12.07 40.05
C ARG A 897 6.19 10.77 39.76
N ILE A 898 6.75 9.62 40.12
CA ILE A 898 6.07 8.32 40.01
C ILE A 898 4.77 8.34 40.82
N ALA A 899 4.82 8.76 42.08
CA ALA A 899 3.63 8.86 42.92
C ALA A 899 2.58 9.83 42.34
N GLU A 900 3.01 10.95 41.74
CA GLU A 900 2.12 11.87 41.03
C GLU A 900 1.48 11.24 39.79
N TYR A 901 2.25 10.55 38.96
CA TYR A 901 1.74 9.87 37.77
C TYR A 901 0.74 8.78 38.12
N GLU A 902 0.99 7.99 39.16
CA GLU A 902 0.06 6.96 39.64
C GLU A 902 -1.22 7.59 40.17
N LYS A 903 -1.13 8.63 41.01
CA LYS A 903 -2.29 9.39 41.53
C LYS A 903 -3.14 9.99 40.40
N LYS A 904 -2.50 10.43 39.32
CA LYS A 904 -3.17 11.02 38.14
C LYS A 904 -3.65 9.97 37.11
N GLY A 905 -3.49 8.67 37.40
CA GLY A 905 -4.00 7.59 36.56
C GLY A 905 -3.09 7.15 35.41
N PHE A 906 -1.86 7.66 35.33
CA PHE A 906 -0.87 7.27 34.33
C PHE A 906 -0.08 6.01 34.70
N GLY A 907 -0.29 5.46 35.91
CA GLY A 907 0.41 4.27 36.41
C GLY A 907 0.25 3.03 35.51
N LYS A 908 -0.81 2.96 34.71
CA LYS A 908 -1.07 1.84 33.79
C LYS A 908 -0.34 1.93 32.45
N LEU A 909 0.41 3.00 32.19
CA LEU A 909 1.17 3.12 30.95
C LEU A 909 2.39 2.17 30.93
N PRO A 910 2.85 1.73 29.76
CA PRO A 910 4.15 1.10 29.57
C PRO A 910 5.31 2.03 29.94
N VAL A 911 6.46 1.45 30.25
CA VAL A 911 7.71 2.17 30.52
C VAL A 911 8.65 2.07 29.32
N CYS A 912 9.19 3.21 28.90
CA CYS A 912 10.23 3.35 27.90
C CYS A 912 11.56 3.69 28.60
N MET A 913 12.41 2.69 28.79
CA MET A 913 13.74 2.88 29.40
C MET A 913 14.67 3.62 28.42
N SER A 914 15.17 4.78 28.82
CA SER A 914 16.06 5.61 28.03
C SER A 914 17.47 5.53 28.61
N LYS A 915 18.30 4.64 28.05
CA LYS A 915 19.70 4.40 28.46
C LYS A 915 20.65 4.45 27.26
N THR A 916 21.96 4.39 27.50
CA THR A 916 22.93 4.18 26.42
C THR A 916 22.67 2.87 25.68
N ALA A 917 22.79 2.89 24.35
CA ALA A 917 22.70 1.69 23.53
C ALA A 917 23.97 0.83 23.59
N LEU A 918 25.09 1.37 24.07
CA LEU A 918 26.41 0.75 23.91
C LEU A 918 26.75 -0.32 24.96
N SER A 919 25.82 -0.63 25.86
CA SER A 919 25.99 -1.57 26.98
C SER A 919 24.65 -1.94 27.59
N LEU A 920 24.52 -3.14 28.14
CA LEU A 920 23.36 -3.55 28.95
C LEU A 920 23.24 -2.73 30.25
N SER A 921 24.34 -2.25 30.84
CA SER A 921 24.37 -1.72 32.21
C SER A 921 24.06 -0.23 32.38
N GLY A 922 23.91 0.52 31.28
CA GLY A 922 23.81 1.99 31.33
C GLY A 922 25.16 2.70 31.26
N ASP A 923 26.27 2.00 31.50
CA ASP A 923 27.63 2.52 31.29
C ASP A 923 28.18 2.04 29.92
N PRO A 924 28.44 2.96 28.96
CA PRO A 924 28.91 2.60 27.62
C PRO A 924 30.29 1.93 27.59
N ALA A 925 31.09 2.03 28.66
CA ALA A 925 32.41 1.40 28.75
C ALA A 925 32.32 -0.11 29.03
N LEU A 926 31.24 -0.59 29.67
CA LEU A 926 31.08 -1.99 30.02
C LEU A 926 30.59 -2.81 28.81
N LYS A 927 31.37 -3.81 28.40
CA LYS A 927 31.08 -4.69 27.25
C LYS A 927 30.68 -6.10 27.70
N GLY A 928 30.42 -6.99 26.75
CA GLY A 928 29.94 -8.35 27.04
C GLY A 928 28.57 -8.38 27.74
N VAL A 929 28.48 -9.13 28.83
CA VAL A 929 27.30 -9.24 29.72
C VAL A 929 27.72 -8.82 31.13
N PRO A 930 27.67 -7.52 31.47
CA PRO A 930 28.03 -7.05 32.79
C PRO A 930 27.18 -7.69 33.88
N THR A 931 27.74 -7.88 35.07
CA THR A 931 27.06 -8.42 36.26
C THR A 931 27.28 -7.50 37.46
N ASN A 932 26.43 -7.60 38.48
CA ASN A 932 26.55 -6.85 39.75
C ASN A 932 26.55 -5.32 39.57
N PHE A 933 25.70 -4.81 38.68
CA PHE A 933 25.54 -3.38 38.46
C PHE A 933 24.13 -2.90 38.84
N SER A 934 24.02 -1.61 39.18
CA SER A 934 22.76 -0.91 39.45
C SER A 934 22.32 -0.08 38.24
N ILE A 935 21.01 0.02 38.02
CA ILE A 935 20.43 0.98 37.07
C ILE A 935 19.97 2.22 37.84
N ASN A 936 20.56 3.37 37.50
CA ASN A 936 20.28 4.63 38.17
C ASN A 936 19.33 5.47 37.32
N VAL A 937 18.09 5.64 37.78
CA VAL A 937 17.08 6.47 37.11
C VAL A 937 17.16 7.89 37.66
N SER A 938 17.71 8.79 36.86
CA SER A 938 17.97 10.18 37.25
C SER A 938 16.80 11.12 36.99
N ASP A 939 15.96 10.80 36.00
CA ASP A 939 14.81 11.61 35.62
C ASP A 939 13.68 10.75 35.04
N ILE A 940 12.46 11.28 35.07
CA ILE A 940 11.28 10.60 34.53
C ILE A 940 10.28 11.63 34.00
N TYR A 941 9.75 11.38 32.80
CA TYR A 941 8.73 12.23 32.19
C TYR A 941 7.65 11.44 31.46
N LEU A 942 6.49 12.06 31.31
CA LEU A 942 5.30 11.48 30.69
C LEU A 942 5.21 11.89 29.21
N SER A 943 4.99 10.91 28.34
CA SER A 943 4.57 11.11 26.94
C SER A 943 3.13 10.64 26.80
N ALA A 944 2.18 11.45 27.26
CA ALA A 944 0.78 11.06 27.44
C ALA A 944 0.05 10.75 26.13
N GLY A 945 0.34 11.49 25.05
CA GLY A 945 -0.23 11.24 23.73
C GLY A 945 0.37 10.01 23.08
N ALA A 946 1.68 9.81 23.22
CA ALA A 946 2.32 8.57 22.76
C ALA A 946 1.90 7.35 23.58
N GLY A 947 1.53 7.55 24.85
CA GLY A 947 0.98 6.54 25.74
C GLY A 947 2.04 5.71 26.47
N PHE A 948 3.14 6.33 26.90
CA PHE A 948 4.17 5.68 27.73
C PHE A 948 4.89 6.68 28.65
N ILE A 949 5.60 6.15 29.65
CA ILE A 949 6.43 6.91 30.58
C ILE A 949 7.90 6.67 30.25
N VAL A 950 8.70 7.74 30.16
CA VAL A 950 10.13 7.65 29.84
C VAL A 950 10.96 7.73 31.12
N ALA A 951 11.70 6.67 31.43
CA ALA A 951 12.63 6.60 32.55
C ALA A 951 14.07 6.81 32.05
N MET A 952 14.73 7.87 32.52
CA MET A 952 16.05 8.29 32.06
C MET A 952 17.15 7.67 32.90
N VAL A 953 18.04 6.93 32.24
CA VAL A 953 19.23 6.30 32.82
C VAL A 953 20.46 6.95 32.19
N GLY A 954 21.06 7.89 32.93
CA GLY A 954 22.15 8.73 32.45
C GLY A 954 21.69 9.93 31.60
N GLU A 955 22.65 10.68 31.07
CA GLU A 955 22.38 11.86 30.24
C GLU A 955 22.19 11.47 28.77
N ILE A 956 21.00 11.75 28.22
CA ILE A 956 20.70 11.53 26.80
C ILE A 956 20.37 12.85 26.15
N THR A 957 21.23 13.24 25.21
CA THR A 957 21.09 14.48 24.46
C THR A 957 19.94 14.36 23.45
N LYS A 958 18.92 15.22 23.59
CA LYS A 958 17.81 15.34 22.63
C LYS A 958 18.12 16.25 21.44
N MET A 959 19.25 16.98 21.46
CA MET A 959 19.71 17.86 20.39
C MET A 959 21.21 17.64 20.13
N PRO A 960 21.58 16.80 19.16
CA PRO A 960 22.99 16.56 18.83
C PRO A 960 23.69 17.85 18.38
N GLY A 961 25.02 17.86 18.43
CA GLY A 961 25.82 18.96 17.90
C GLY A 961 26.72 18.48 16.76
N LEU A 962 27.09 19.40 15.87
CA LEU A 962 28.10 19.12 14.84
C LEU A 962 29.47 18.83 15.49
N PRO A 963 30.28 17.92 14.91
CA PRO A 963 31.68 17.69 15.32
C PRO A 963 32.58 18.86 14.86
N THR A 964 33.87 18.83 15.22
CA THR A 964 34.87 19.83 14.78
C THR A 964 35.00 19.89 13.26
N ARG A 965 34.95 18.72 12.58
CA ARG A 965 34.90 18.62 11.12
C ARG A 965 33.62 17.90 10.71
N PRO A 966 32.51 18.60 10.49
CA PRO A 966 31.27 18.01 9.98
C PRO A 966 31.42 17.54 8.53
N ALA A 967 30.56 16.60 8.11
CA ALA A 967 30.49 16.08 6.75
C ALA A 967 30.29 17.19 5.69
N ILE A 968 29.69 18.33 6.09
CA ILE A 968 29.48 19.52 5.26
C ILE A 968 30.74 19.95 4.48
N TYR A 969 31.94 19.75 5.03
CA TYR A 969 33.19 20.11 4.34
C TYR A 969 33.43 19.34 3.04
N ASN A 970 32.78 18.18 2.88
CA ASN A 970 32.90 17.34 1.69
C ASN A 970 31.64 17.42 0.81
N ILE A 971 30.55 18.02 1.30
CA ILE A 971 29.26 18.03 0.60
C ILE A 971 29.25 19.15 -0.45
N ASP A 972 28.94 18.82 -1.69
CA ASP A 972 28.72 19.79 -2.77
C ASP A 972 27.64 19.31 -3.75
N TYR A 973 27.23 20.17 -4.68
CA TYR A 973 26.32 19.84 -5.77
C TYR A 973 27.00 20.05 -7.11
N ASN A 974 27.27 18.95 -7.81
CA ASN A 974 27.85 18.99 -9.14
C ASN A 974 26.78 19.45 -10.15
N THR A 975 26.87 20.72 -10.57
CA THR A 975 25.89 21.33 -11.50
C THR A 975 26.00 20.83 -12.94
N GLU A 976 27.11 20.17 -13.32
CA GLU A 976 27.29 19.61 -14.66
C GLU A 976 26.66 18.21 -14.78
N LYS A 977 26.85 17.38 -13.75
CA LYS A 977 26.30 16.03 -13.68
C LYS A 977 24.91 15.97 -13.05
N ASN A 978 24.48 17.03 -12.36
CA ASN A 978 23.25 17.08 -11.58
C ASN A 978 23.23 16.03 -10.46
N GLU A 979 24.35 15.92 -9.73
CA GLU A 979 24.60 14.91 -8.69
C GLU A 979 25.12 15.54 -7.39
N ILE A 980 24.81 14.94 -6.23
CA ILE A 980 25.35 15.36 -4.93
C ILE A 980 26.73 14.71 -4.71
N GLU A 981 27.72 15.45 -4.26
CA GLU A 981 29.04 14.91 -3.91
C GLU A 981 29.25 14.93 -2.39
N GLY A 982 29.95 13.93 -1.85
CA GLY A 982 30.39 13.85 -0.44
C GLY A 982 29.31 13.73 0.64
N LEU A 983 28.08 13.33 0.28
CA LEU A 983 26.99 13.06 1.23
C LEU A 983 27.10 11.68 1.92
N PHE A 984 27.83 10.73 1.32
CA PHE A 984 27.98 9.34 1.77
C PHE A 984 29.44 8.90 1.80
#